data_AF-A0A1V4U8E9-F1
#
_entry.id   AF-A0A1V4U8E9-F1
#
_cell.length_a   1.000
_cell.length_b   1.000
_cell.length_c   1.000
_cell.angle_alpha   90.00
_cell.angle_beta   90.00
_cell.angle_gamma   90.00
#
_symmetry.space_group_name_H-M   'P 1'
#
loop_
_entity.id
_entity.type
_entity.pdbx_description
1 polymer ?
#
loop_
_entity_poly.entity_id
_entity_poly.type
_entity_poly.pdbx_seq_one_letter_code
_entity_poly.pdbx_strand_id
1 'polypeptide(L)'
;MRMKAVSLLGRFLLLSAICIYVVGIGIADEPGWTPIIGPIEISDPGSYFLAGDILECGEPVCINITCSDVVIDGRTHLISGVFEDYTTGVSARAPIGEFLANVTVTNISVSGFADGISFTRIHGGAVSRNILTKNARGIALIETEDLLVDENNASGQVMYGMMNGAGLVIAQSHRNVFAHNTLNCNGLGNESEFGGHGILAGDFSSGNIFTSNTIHGNLESGIKLEMSCTGNHVSGNSIEGNHDGILILTGSDNNEIYENDVRDNREFGLVLSQTTGNLLRTNTVGGNRYNFFVKGLSRDQYLHDVDSSNTVEGKPVYYLVEETGRVIGQPDDPGTVYLVDCDTVQLRDLTLEKNGAGVFSWGSSHLVLENLTCRENGVGINFVSGCDSVLLSRVYCNENDGMGILISNGGNVTIEDSSASFNTMRGMLFHDCSAVHVSNSSASHNEGPGILQGTGIDVEGGRDITLEMTRTSHNRHHGIWFNGIEHLAIRDGVSDENNELGIVGINSEDILIQGMRVSGNVEAGIGIMGINDCIIFNNYFNNTQNVDMADPGATATEWNIHKTSGTNIVEGPFIGGNYWANPDGTGWSQVTPDRGDGFCNAAYVIDDNNVDNLPLHLRTKPPFYADFAANPVSGNPPLTVQFTDASDGNIMRYLYRFGDGFSSMSPDPAHTYRRPGNYTVSLTIWQMDGRTLLSKTTVKENYIRVEGAPGPDVRTNFSATPLSGTAPLQVAFTGTSTGSPILWKYSFGDGFMSTQQNPTHTYRRPGNYTVKLTVWTIRPDGKLATETVERGNYITVT
;
A
#
# COMPACT_ATOMS: atom_id res chain seq x y z
N MET A 1 47.50 18.78 -48.29
CA MET A 1 48.71 19.62 -48.39
C MET A 1 49.38 19.52 -47.03
N ARG A 2 50.28 18.54 -46.84
CA ARG A 2 51.74 18.73 -46.62
C ARG A 2 52.06 19.86 -45.63
N MET A 3 52.95 19.78 -44.63
CA MET A 3 53.83 18.76 -44.03
C MET A 3 54.75 19.57 -43.07
N LYS A 4 55.25 18.93 -41.99
CA LYS A 4 56.41 19.31 -41.12
C LYS A 4 56.12 20.28 -39.95
N ALA A 5 56.59 20.06 -38.73
CA ALA A 5 57.42 19.01 -38.11
C ALA A 5 57.21 19.10 -36.57
N VAL A 6 56.90 18.01 -35.87
CA VAL A 6 57.82 17.21 -35.02
C VAL A 6 58.69 18.04 -34.06
N SER A 7 58.29 18.13 -32.78
CA SER A 7 59.09 17.74 -31.60
C SER A 7 58.43 18.20 -30.28
N LEU A 8 57.85 17.29 -29.51
CA LEU A 8 57.94 17.30 -28.03
C LEU A 8 57.48 15.97 -27.40
N LEU A 9 57.66 14.86 -28.11
CA LEU A 9 57.67 13.50 -27.55
C LEU A 9 59.14 13.08 -27.48
N GLY A 10 59.77 13.22 -26.32
CA GLY A 10 61.20 12.96 -26.14
C GLY A 10 61.84 13.67 -24.96
N ARG A 11 61.27 13.50 -23.76
CA ARG A 11 61.94 13.76 -22.47
C ARG A 11 61.46 12.75 -21.41
N PHE A 12 61.56 11.48 -21.76
CA PHE A 12 61.57 10.34 -20.84
C PHE A 12 62.47 9.30 -21.53
N LEU A 13 63.41 8.70 -20.78
CA LEU A 13 64.46 7.76 -21.22
C LEU A 13 65.74 8.40 -21.83
N LEU A 14 66.68 8.81 -20.97
CA LEU A 14 68.08 8.32 -20.94
C LEU A 14 68.88 9.18 -19.96
N LEU A 15 69.16 8.63 -18.77
CA LEU A 15 70.39 8.89 -18.01
C LEU A 15 70.53 7.77 -16.96
N SER A 16 70.59 6.54 -17.46
CA SER A 16 71.20 5.41 -16.76
C SER A 16 72.64 5.27 -17.28
N ALA A 17 73.56 5.04 -16.34
CA ALA A 17 74.98 4.74 -16.51
C ALA A 17 75.92 5.95 -16.74
N ILE A 18 76.49 6.46 -15.65
CA ILE A 18 77.94 6.39 -15.33
C ILE A 18 78.07 6.64 -13.82
N CYS A 19 78.39 5.59 -13.06
CA CYS A 19 79.25 5.67 -11.87
C CYS A 19 79.72 4.25 -11.53
N ILE A 20 80.80 3.84 -12.19
CA ILE A 20 81.68 2.78 -11.71
C ILE A 20 82.65 3.45 -10.71
N TYR A 21 82.68 2.92 -9.49
CA TYR A 21 83.75 3.02 -8.50
C TYR A 21 84.46 4.39 -8.35
N VAL A 22 84.01 5.16 -7.34
CA VAL A 22 84.94 5.92 -6.50
C VAL A 22 84.59 5.65 -5.05
N VAL A 23 85.50 4.96 -4.39
CA VAL A 23 85.56 4.76 -2.94
C VAL A 23 85.73 6.12 -2.26
N GLY A 24 84.91 6.38 -1.25
CA GLY A 24 85.23 7.27 -0.13
C GLY A 24 85.23 8.76 -0.43
N ILE A 25 84.06 9.39 -0.41
CA ILE A 25 83.93 10.78 0.05
C ILE A 25 82.73 10.80 1.01
N GLY A 26 83.04 11.05 2.29
CA GLY A 26 82.08 11.07 3.38
C GLY A 26 80.92 12.00 3.08
N ILE A 27 79.73 11.41 3.12
CA ILE A 27 78.51 12.12 3.48
C ILE A 27 78.82 12.79 4.82
N ALA A 28 78.58 14.10 4.93
CA ALA A 28 78.86 14.82 6.17
C ALA A 28 78.07 14.16 7.31
N ASP A 29 78.79 13.55 8.25
CA ASP A 29 78.24 12.94 9.46
C ASP A 29 77.45 14.00 10.22
N GLU A 30 76.15 13.80 10.40
CA GLU A 30 75.49 14.41 11.55
C GLU A 30 75.98 13.64 12.78
N PRO A 31 76.64 14.31 13.76
CA PRO A 31 77.19 13.62 14.91
C PRO A 31 76.10 12.84 15.66
N GLY A 32 76.26 11.52 15.78
CA GLY A 32 75.37 10.67 16.56
C GLY A 32 74.32 9.88 15.76
N TRP A 33 74.28 9.99 14.43
CA TRP A 33 73.40 9.18 13.59
C TRP A 33 74.15 8.10 12.79
N THR A 34 73.63 6.87 12.77
CA THR A 34 74.21 5.73 12.04
C THR A 34 73.56 5.58 10.66
N PRO A 35 74.34 5.55 9.55
CA PRO A 35 73.77 5.40 8.22
C PRO A 35 73.27 3.98 7.93
N ILE A 36 72.08 3.87 7.34
CA ILE A 36 71.52 2.65 6.75
C ILE A 36 71.70 2.73 5.23
N ILE A 37 72.40 1.76 4.65
CA ILE A 37 72.76 1.70 3.22
C ILE A 37 72.08 0.54 2.46
N GLY A 38 71.28 -0.26 3.15
CA GLY A 38 70.62 -1.46 2.62
C GLY A 38 69.83 -2.19 3.72
N PRO A 39 69.27 -3.37 3.43
CA PRO A 39 68.55 -4.16 4.42
C PRO A 39 69.40 -4.48 5.66
N ILE A 40 68.82 -4.37 6.85
CA ILE A 40 69.58 -4.44 8.11
C ILE A 40 68.72 -4.91 9.29
N GLU A 41 69.37 -5.56 10.26
CA GLU A 41 68.85 -5.76 11.61
C GLU A 41 69.47 -4.74 12.57
N ILE A 42 68.62 -4.01 13.31
CA ILE A 42 68.99 -3.03 14.32
C ILE A 42 68.74 -3.64 15.70
N SER A 43 69.82 -4.04 16.35
CA SER A 43 69.83 -4.68 17.67
C SER A 43 70.47 -3.84 18.78
N ASP A 44 71.01 -2.65 18.43
CA ASP A 44 71.56 -1.68 19.37
C ASP A 44 70.71 -0.40 19.40
N PRO A 45 70.46 0.20 20.58
CA PRO A 45 69.81 1.50 20.69
C PRO A 45 70.57 2.61 19.95
N GLY A 46 69.84 3.58 19.40
CA GLY A 46 70.46 4.74 18.76
C GLY A 46 69.62 5.39 17.68
N SER A 47 70.21 6.41 17.07
CA SER A 47 69.60 7.16 15.96
C SER A 47 70.19 6.69 14.63
N TYR A 48 69.33 6.43 13.65
CA TYR A 48 69.67 5.87 12.34
C TYR A 48 69.04 6.66 11.21
N PHE A 49 69.72 6.80 10.08
CA PHE A 49 69.14 7.48 8.91
C PHE A 49 69.36 6.69 7.62
N LEU A 50 68.41 6.78 6.69
CA LEU A 50 68.63 6.26 5.33
C LEU A 50 69.64 7.16 4.60
N ALA A 51 70.74 6.57 4.13
CA ALA A 51 71.75 7.27 3.34
C ALA A 51 71.40 7.34 1.84
N GLY A 52 70.36 6.63 1.42
CA GLY A 52 69.87 6.53 0.04
C GLY A 52 68.65 5.62 -0.04
N ASP A 53 68.07 5.51 -1.24
CA ASP A 53 66.95 4.60 -1.50
C ASP A 53 67.40 3.12 -1.42
N ILE A 54 66.54 2.27 -0.86
CA ILE A 54 66.68 0.82 -0.89
C ILE A 54 65.65 0.30 -1.88
N LEU A 55 66.11 -0.14 -3.05
CA LEU A 55 65.23 -0.55 -4.15
C LEU A 55 65.14 -2.07 -4.26
N GLU A 56 63.94 -2.57 -4.56
CA GLU A 56 63.67 -4.00 -4.82
C GLU A 56 64.23 -4.91 -3.72
N CYS A 57 63.92 -4.59 -2.46
CA CYS A 57 64.32 -5.41 -1.34
C CYS A 57 63.76 -6.82 -1.48
N GLY A 58 64.66 -7.81 -1.58
CA GLY A 58 64.32 -9.23 -1.65
C GLY A 58 64.34 -9.95 -0.29
N GLU A 59 64.56 -9.22 0.81
CA GLU A 59 64.48 -9.78 2.15
C GLU A 59 63.03 -9.75 2.65
N PRO A 60 62.58 -10.74 3.46
CA PRO A 60 61.24 -10.73 4.04
C PRO A 60 60.97 -9.48 4.89
N VAL A 61 62.01 -8.93 5.53
CA VAL A 61 61.95 -7.68 6.29
C VAL A 61 63.13 -6.81 5.86
N CYS A 62 62.87 -5.62 5.33
CA CYS A 62 63.95 -4.75 4.86
C CYS A 62 64.73 -4.13 6.03
N ILE A 63 64.04 -3.51 7.00
CA ILE A 63 64.64 -3.03 8.24
C ILE A 63 63.97 -3.74 9.41
N ASN A 64 64.73 -4.52 10.18
CA ASN A 64 64.25 -5.27 11.33
C ASN A 64 64.78 -4.67 12.65
N ILE A 65 63.91 -4.13 13.48
CA ILE A 65 64.27 -3.51 14.77
C ILE A 65 63.93 -4.49 15.91
N THR A 66 64.95 -4.84 16.70
CA THR A 66 64.84 -5.85 17.76
C THR A 66 65.22 -5.33 19.15
N CYS A 67 65.45 -4.02 19.28
CA CYS A 67 65.79 -3.36 20.55
C CYS A 67 64.98 -2.07 20.78
N SER A 68 64.99 -1.59 22.03
CA SER A 68 64.33 -0.34 22.45
C SER A 68 65.19 0.90 22.14
N ASP A 69 64.60 2.09 22.25
CA ASP A 69 65.28 3.38 22.12
C ASP A 69 65.95 3.55 20.75
N VAL A 70 65.19 3.29 19.69
CA VAL A 70 65.61 3.40 18.30
C VAL A 70 64.85 4.52 17.61
N VAL A 71 65.57 5.40 16.92
CA VAL A 71 64.97 6.43 16.05
C VAL A 71 65.48 6.24 14.63
N ILE A 72 64.59 6.09 13.67
CA ILE A 72 64.90 6.04 12.24
C ILE A 72 64.32 7.27 11.55
N ASP A 73 65.17 8.02 10.86
CA ASP A 73 64.77 9.09 9.92
C ASP A 73 65.08 8.66 8.48
N GLY A 74 64.03 8.46 7.69
CA GLY A 74 64.15 8.09 6.29
C GLY A 74 64.68 9.20 5.40
N ARG A 75 64.69 10.46 5.84
CA ARG A 75 65.09 11.64 5.05
C ARG A 75 64.42 11.68 3.68
N THR A 76 63.16 11.27 3.61
CA THR A 76 62.30 11.10 2.42
C THR A 76 62.72 10.00 1.45
N HIS A 77 63.77 9.23 1.75
CA HIS A 77 64.21 8.12 0.90
C HIS A 77 63.16 7.01 0.79
N LEU A 78 63.23 6.29 -0.33
CA LEU A 78 62.34 5.18 -0.65
C LEU A 78 62.92 3.84 -0.23
N ILE A 79 62.11 3.03 0.44
CA ILE A 79 62.25 1.58 0.50
C ILE A 79 61.20 0.96 -0.43
N SER A 80 61.63 0.24 -1.47
CA SER A 80 60.72 -0.53 -2.32
C SER A 80 60.95 -2.03 -2.22
N GLY A 81 59.86 -2.80 -2.22
CA GLY A 81 59.85 -4.26 -2.24
C GLY A 81 59.36 -4.83 -3.58
N VAL A 82 59.37 -6.15 -3.69
CA VAL A 82 58.89 -6.91 -4.87
C VAL A 82 57.43 -7.40 -4.74
N PHE A 83 56.75 -7.01 -3.66
CA PHE A 83 55.39 -7.44 -3.28
C PHE A 83 55.22 -8.97 -3.25
N GLU A 84 55.55 -9.57 -2.11
CA GLU A 84 55.24 -10.97 -1.78
C GLU A 84 54.49 -11.05 -0.44
N ASP A 85 53.76 -12.15 -0.22
CA ASP A 85 53.08 -12.40 1.04
C ASP A 85 54.08 -12.36 2.21
N TYR A 86 53.67 -11.78 3.34
CA TYR A 86 54.47 -11.67 4.58
C TYR A 86 55.74 -10.81 4.49
N THR A 87 55.86 -9.95 3.47
CA THR A 87 56.97 -8.99 3.36
C THR A 87 56.71 -7.71 4.15
N THR A 88 57.74 -7.13 4.75
CA THR A 88 57.65 -5.87 5.52
C THR A 88 58.77 -4.90 5.17
N GLY A 89 58.43 -3.63 4.96
CA GLY A 89 59.43 -2.58 4.76
C GLY A 89 60.19 -2.29 6.04
N VAL A 90 59.52 -1.80 7.08
CA VAL A 90 60.12 -1.57 8.41
C VAL A 90 59.33 -2.34 9.46
N SER A 91 60.01 -3.25 10.16
CA SER A 91 59.42 -4.06 11.23
C SER A 91 60.07 -3.72 12.55
N ALA A 92 59.28 -3.50 13.59
CA ALA A 92 59.73 -3.50 14.98
C ALA A 92 58.96 -4.56 15.75
N ARG A 93 59.66 -5.53 16.35
CA ARG A 93 58.99 -6.68 16.96
C ARG A 93 59.70 -7.13 18.23
N ALA A 94 58.97 -7.15 19.34
CA ALA A 94 59.41 -7.81 20.56
C ALA A 94 59.05 -9.31 20.57
N PRO A 95 59.83 -10.16 21.29
CA PRO A 95 59.43 -11.51 21.63
C PRO A 95 58.08 -11.56 22.37
N ILE A 96 57.44 -12.74 22.38
CA ILE A 96 56.17 -12.93 23.10
C ILE A 96 56.39 -12.71 24.60
N GLY A 97 55.56 -11.87 25.22
CA GLY A 97 55.64 -11.54 26.65
C GLY A 97 56.60 -10.40 27.00
N GLU A 98 57.23 -9.80 26.00
CA GLU A 98 58.11 -8.63 26.14
C GLU A 98 57.58 -7.46 25.30
N PHE A 99 58.11 -6.26 25.57
CA PHE A 99 57.83 -5.05 24.79
C PHE A 99 59.15 -4.35 24.44
N LEU A 100 59.23 -3.81 23.22
CA LEU A 100 60.25 -2.80 22.91
C LEU A 100 59.68 -1.43 23.27
N ALA A 101 60.50 -0.56 23.85
CA ALA A 101 60.10 0.78 24.21
C ALA A 101 60.68 1.83 23.25
N ASN A 102 59.93 2.91 23.04
CA ASN A 102 60.44 4.15 22.42
C ASN A 102 61.09 3.93 21.04
N VAL A 103 60.36 3.24 20.15
CA VAL A 103 60.78 3.03 18.77
C VAL A 103 60.11 4.07 17.87
N THR A 104 60.89 4.82 17.11
CA THR A 104 60.41 5.88 16.22
C THR A 104 60.84 5.64 14.78
N VAL A 105 59.90 5.71 13.84
CA VAL A 105 60.14 5.65 12.40
C VAL A 105 59.49 6.87 11.75
N THR A 106 60.31 7.75 11.17
CA THR A 106 59.83 9.00 10.60
C THR A 106 60.37 9.30 9.22
N ASN A 107 59.60 10.08 8.45
CA ASN A 107 60.06 10.73 7.22
C ASN A 107 60.62 9.74 6.20
N ILE A 108 59.98 8.57 6.05
CA ILE A 108 60.36 7.53 5.10
C ILE A 108 59.26 7.28 4.05
N SER A 109 59.65 6.91 2.84
CA SER A 109 58.71 6.38 1.84
C SER A 109 58.85 4.86 1.77
N VAL A 110 57.76 4.10 1.86
CA VAL A 110 57.78 2.62 1.79
C VAL A 110 56.71 2.11 0.83
N SER A 111 57.09 1.22 -0.09
CA SER A 111 56.19 0.74 -1.14
C SER A 111 56.44 -0.70 -1.59
N GLY A 112 55.38 -1.42 -1.95
CA GLY A 112 55.49 -2.75 -2.55
C GLY A 112 55.75 -3.87 -1.54
N PHE A 113 55.18 -3.77 -0.34
CA PHE A 113 55.26 -4.80 0.71
C PHE A 113 53.87 -5.29 1.13
N ALA A 114 53.79 -6.43 1.83
CA ALA A 114 52.55 -6.76 2.55
C ALA A 114 52.29 -5.71 3.64
N ASP A 115 53.30 -5.41 4.47
CA ASP A 115 53.25 -4.32 5.46
C ASP A 115 54.28 -3.24 5.13
N GLY A 116 53.85 -1.98 5.03
CA GLY A 116 54.78 -0.86 4.92
C GLY A 116 55.61 -0.73 6.20
N ILE A 117 54.93 -0.39 7.30
CA ILE A 117 55.51 -0.35 8.65
C ILE A 117 54.70 -1.28 9.55
N SER A 118 55.36 -2.20 10.26
CA SER A 118 54.74 -3.19 11.14
C SER A 118 55.35 -3.13 12.54
N PHE A 119 54.57 -2.73 13.53
CA PHE A 119 54.98 -2.71 14.94
C PHE A 119 54.23 -3.78 15.70
N THR A 120 54.95 -4.66 16.39
CA THR A 120 54.37 -5.71 17.24
C THR A 120 54.98 -5.67 18.63
N ARG A 121 54.15 -5.52 19.67
CA ARG A 121 54.58 -5.40 21.09
C ARG A 121 55.53 -4.24 21.32
N ILE A 122 55.05 -3.05 21.01
CA ILE A 122 55.80 -1.79 21.14
C ILE A 122 55.09 -0.89 22.14
N HIS A 123 55.83 -0.30 23.07
CA HIS A 123 55.34 0.66 24.05
C HIS A 123 56.02 2.03 23.85
N GLY A 124 55.24 3.04 23.49
CA GLY A 124 55.75 4.38 23.23
C GLY A 124 56.63 4.51 21.98
N GLY A 125 56.91 5.75 21.60
CA GLY A 125 57.59 6.10 20.36
C GLY A 125 56.62 6.69 19.33
N ALA A 126 57.02 6.72 18.05
CA ALA A 126 56.19 7.32 17.01
C ALA A 126 56.37 6.71 15.61
N VAL A 127 55.30 6.68 14.84
CA VAL A 127 55.35 6.47 13.38
C VAL A 127 54.84 7.76 12.75
N SER A 128 55.73 8.58 12.17
CA SER A 128 55.34 9.91 11.74
C SER A 128 55.85 10.37 10.39
N ARG A 129 55.07 11.19 9.67
CA ARG A 129 55.52 11.83 8.40
C ARG A 129 55.95 10.85 7.32
N ASN A 130 55.40 9.64 7.31
CA ASN A 130 55.77 8.61 6.35
C ASN A 130 54.83 8.59 5.15
N ILE A 131 55.34 8.14 3.99
CA ILE A 131 54.56 7.95 2.76
C ILE A 131 54.52 6.45 2.45
N LEU A 132 53.34 5.85 2.55
CA LEU A 132 53.14 4.40 2.54
C LEU A 132 52.22 4.03 1.37
N THR A 133 52.81 3.63 0.24
CA THR A 133 52.06 3.45 -1.01
C THR A 133 52.14 2.05 -1.55
N LYS A 134 51.05 1.52 -2.11
CA LYS A 134 51.04 0.19 -2.74
C LYS A 134 51.55 -0.95 -1.85
N ASN A 135 51.29 -0.86 -0.54
CA ASN A 135 51.46 -1.99 0.36
C ASN A 135 50.10 -2.69 0.54
N ALA A 136 50.02 -3.89 1.11
CA ALA A 136 48.70 -4.44 1.46
C ALA A 136 48.13 -3.70 2.69
N ARG A 137 48.99 -3.44 3.68
CA ARG A 137 48.72 -2.58 4.84
C ARG A 137 49.77 -1.48 4.90
N GLY A 138 49.34 -0.23 5.02
CA GLY A 138 50.25 0.90 5.16
C GLY A 138 51.01 0.81 6.49
N ILE A 139 50.25 0.86 7.59
CA ILE A 139 50.74 0.68 8.96
C ILE A 139 49.98 -0.46 9.62
N ALA A 140 50.69 -1.41 10.21
CA ALA A 140 50.12 -2.50 10.99
C ALA A 140 50.63 -2.43 12.43
N LEU A 141 49.73 -2.26 13.40
CA LEU A 141 50.05 -2.25 14.83
C LEU A 141 49.39 -3.44 15.52
N ILE A 142 50.17 -4.23 16.24
CA ILE A 142 49.70 -5.43 16.94
C ILE A 142 50.25 -5.39 18.37
N GLU A 143 49.39 -5.50 19.37
CA GLU A 143 49.81 -5.44 20.78
C GLU A 143 50.62 -4.15 21.09
N THR A 144 50.26 -2.99 20.53
CA THR A 144 51.00 -1.73 20.78
C THR A 144 50.33 -0.85 21.82
N GLU A 145 51.13 -0.12 22.59
CA GLU A 145 50.66 0.78 23.63
C GLU A 145 51.30 2.16 23.58
N ASP A 146 50.50 3.19 23.85
CA ASP A 146 50.97 4.57 24.07
C ASP A 146 51.82 5.14 22.90
N LEU A 147 51.58 4.68 21.66
CA LEU A 147 52.27 5.11 20.44
C LEU A 147 51.61 6.34 19.80
N LEU A 148 52.41 7.24 19.23
CA LEU A 148 51.92 8.33 18.38
C LEU A 148 52.07 7.97 16.89
N VAL A 149 50.97 7.96 16.14
CA VAL A 149 50.94 7.80 14.69
C VAL A 149 50.43 9.09 14.06
N ASP A 150 51.34 9.90 13.54
CA ASP A 150 51.05 11.30 13.19
C ASP A 150 51.55 11.73 11.81
N GLU A 151 50.74 12.49 11.07
CA GLU A 151 51.12 13.06 9.77
C GLU A 151 51.55 12.03 8.70
N ASN A 152 51.09 10.77 8.76
CA ASN A 152 51.40 9.77 7.74
C ASN A 152 50.42 9.86 6.55
N ASN A 153 50.90 9.49 5.37
CA ASN A 153 50.09 9.32 4.17
C ASN A 153 50.13 7.84 3.74
N ALA A 154 49.08 7.08 4.04
CA ALA A 154 48.93 5.71 3.59
C ALA A 154 47.89 5.62 2.46
N SER A 155 48.39 5.39 1.23
CA SER A 155 47.58 5.49 0.02
C SER A 155 47.73 4.34 -0.96
N GLY A 156 46.64 3.99 -1.66
CA GLY A 156 46.70 3.05 -2.77
C GLY A 156 47.10 1.63 -2.35
N GLN A 157 46.67 1.20 -1.15
CA GLN A 157 46.95 -0.16 -0.68
C GLN A 157 46.33 -1.21 -1.61
N VAL A 158 47.05 -2.31 -1.85
CA VAL A 158 46.72 -3.34 -2.85
C VAL A 158 46.12 -4.58 -2.20
N MET A 159 45.08 -5.13 -2.83
CA MET A 159 44.36 -6.33 -2.38
C MET A 159 44.79 -7.54 -3.21
N TYR A 160 45.80 -8.28 -2.75
CA TYR A 160 46.22 -9.57 -3.33
C TYR A 160 45.80 -10.71 -2.41
N GLY A 161 44.52 -11.10 -2.43
CA GLY A 161 44.01 -12.23 -1.63
C GLY A 161 44.05 -12.05 -0.11
N MET A 162 44.51 -10.89 0.39
CA MET A 162 44.52 -10.55 1.82
C MET A 162 43.19 -9.92 2.23
N MET A 163 42.58 -10.46 3.29
CA MET A 163 41.27 -9.98 3.77
C MET A 163 41.31 -8.63 4.49
N ASN A 164 42.48 -8.09 4.88
CA ASN A 164 42.56 -6.91 5.77
C ASN A 164 43.40 -5.75 5.20
N GLY A 165 43.33 -5.50 3.88
CA GLY A 165 44.06 -4.36 3.31
C GLY A 165 43.53 -3.04 3.86
N ALA A 166 44.40 -2.19 4.39
CA ALA A 166 44.01 -0.90 4.94
C ALA A 166 45.17 0.10 4.98
N GLY A 167 44.84 1.39 5.04
CA GLY A 167 45.82 2.42 5.35
C GLY A 167 46.46 2.19 6.72
N LEU A 168 45.62 1.91 7.72
CA LEU A 168 46.01 1.60 9.10
C LEU A 168 45.22 0.40 9.62
N VAL A 169 45.91 -0.59 10.16
CA VAL A 169 45.33 -1.74 10.88
C VAL A 169 45.85 -1.78 12.29
N ILE A 170 44.95 -1.92 13.27
CA ILE A 170 45.31 -2.14 14.68
C ILE A 170 44.58 -3.35 15.27
N ALA A 171 45.30 -4.12 16.09
CA ALA A 171 44.77 -5.28 16.81
C ALA A 171 45.37 -5.35 18.22
N GLN A 172 44.55 -5.67 19.23
CA GLN A 172 44.97 -5.78 20.64
C GLN A 172 45.81 -4.58 21.12
N SER A 173 45.54 -3.38 20.59
CA SER A 173 46.38 -2.20 20.78
C SER A 173 45.65 -1.17 21.62
N HIS A 174 46.38 -0.50 22.52
CA HIS A 174 45.79 0.31 23.57
C HIS A 174 46.38 1.71 23.71
N ARG A 175 45.55 2.71 23.96
CA ARG A 175 45.98 4.09 24.29
C ARG A 175 46.90 4.74 23.25
N ASN A 176 46.83 4.31 22.00
CA ASN A 176 47.59 4.91 20.91
C ASN A 176 46.84 6.14 20.37
N VAL A 177 47.59 7.10 19.82
CA VAL A 177 47.04 8.33 19.22
C VAL A 177 47.33 8.34 17.73
N PHE A 178 46.27 8.41 16.92
CA PHE A 178 46.32 8.48 15.46
C PHE A 178 45.84 9.86 15.02
N ALA A 179 46.79 10.74 14.69
CA ALA A 179 46.52 12.14 14.43
C ALA A 179 46.96 12.59 13.03
N HIS A 180 46.19 13.45 12.37
CA HIS A 180 46.58 14.12 11.12
C HIS A 180 47.02 13.19 9.98
N ASN A 181 46.60 11.92 9.98
CA ASN A 181 46.95 10.98 8.93
C ASN A 181 46.02 11.16 7.72
N THR A 182 46.57 10.95 6.52
CA THR A 182 45.81 10.85 5.28
C THR A 182 45.75 9.39 4.86
N LEU A 183 44.54 8.81 4.84
CA LEU A 183 44.29 7.39 4.61
C LEU A 183 43.33 7.25 3.44
N ASN A 184 43.85 6.99 2.24
CA ASN A 184 43.05 7.14 1.03
C ASN A 184 43.28 6.10 -0.07
N CYS A 185 42.27 5.93 -0.92
CA CYS A 185 42.35 5.07 -2.10
C CYS A 185 42.82 3.64 -1.79
N ASN A 186 42.53 3.13 -0.59
CA ASN A 186 42.93 1.79 -0.19
C ASN A 186 41.95 0.76 -0.76
N GLY A 187 42.46 -0.39 -1.21
CA GLY A 187 41.64 -1.44 -1.83
C GLY A 187 41.85 -1.62 -3.34
N LEU A 188 43.01 -1.28 -3.90
CA LEU A 188 43.27 -1.48 -5.33
C LEU A 188 43.47 -2.97 -5.66
N GLY A 189 42.66 -3.56 -6.53
CA GLY A 189 42.78 -4.97 -6.94
C GLY A 189 41.45 -5.57 -7.41
N ASN A 190 41.50 -6.72 -8.10
CA ASN A 190 40.30 -7.36 -8.68
C ASN A 190 39.66 -8.43 -7.77
N GLU A 191 40.21 -8.68 -6.58
CA GLU A 191 39.87 -9.90 -5.82
C GLU A 191 39.81 -9.63 -4.31
N SER A 192 38.68 -9.13 -3.80
CA SER A 192 38.00 -9.59 -2.56
C SER A 192 36.94 -8.58 -2.10
N GLU A 193 35.90 -9.08 -1.43
CA GLU A 193 34.78 -8.30 -0.86
C GLU A 193 35.06 -7.76 0.56
N PHE A 194 36.28 -7.89 1.11
CA PHE A 194 36.49 -7.76 2.56
C PHE A 194 37.62 -6.81 3.02
N GLY A 195 38.21 -6.00 2.15
CA GLY A 195 39.21 -5.01 2.59
C GLY A 195 39.32 -3.79 1.69
N GLY A 196 40.21 -2.87 2.06
CA GLY A 196 40.27 -1.52 1.51
C GLY A 196 39.74 -0.48 2.49
N HIS A 197 40.11 -0.59 3.77
CA HIS A 197 39.69 0.35 4.82
C HIS A 197 40.66 1.54 4.92
N GLY A 198 40.16 2.69 5.37
CA GLY A 198 41.03 3.76 5.88
C GLY A 198 41.71 3.33 7.18
N ILE A 199 40.88 3.14 8.22
CA ILE A 199 41.25 2.63 9.53
C ILE A 199 40.44 1.37 9.83
N LEU A 200 41.15 0.30 10.16
CA LEU A 200 40.58 -0.95 10.67
C LEU A 200 41.11 -1.20 12.09
N ALA A 201 40.23 -1.11 13.08
CA ALA A 201 40.54 -1.43 14.47
C ALA A 201 39.73 -2.64 14.94
N GLY A 202 40.43 -3.68 15.37
CA GLY A 202 39.84 -4.95 15.77
C GLY A 202 40.45 -5.54 17.04
N ASP A 203 39.98 -6.73 17.37
CA ASP A 203 40.57 -7.64 18.36
C ASP A 203 40.81 -6.99 19.73
N PHE A 204 39.74 -6.57 20.41
CA PHE A 204 39.79 -6.05 21.78
C PHE A 204 40.67 -4.79 21.98
N SER A 205 40.93 -4.03 20.91
CA SER A 205 41.66 -2.75 21.01
C SER A 205 40.86 -1.72 21.81
N SER A 206 41.53 -0.94 22.67
CA SER A 206 40.81 -0.04 23.58
C SER A 206 41.57 1.23 23.98
N GLY A 207 40.83 2.29 24.30
CA GLY A 207 41.44 3.55 24.73
C GLY A 207 42.20 4.31 23.64
N ASN A 208 42.10 3.89 22.37
CA ASN A 208 42.80 4.57 21.28
C ASN A 208 42.07 5.87 20.89
N ILE A 209 42.83 6.84 20.39
CA ILE A 209 42.32 8.13 19.95
C ILE A 209 42.58 8.28 18.44
N PHE A 210 41.53 8.34 17.64
CA PHE A 210 41.58 8.63 16.21
C PHE A 210 41.11 10.05 15.98
N THR A 211 42.04 10.99 15.82
CA THR A 211 41.71 12.41 15.76
C THR A 211 42.22 13.13 14.52
N SER A 212 41.41 14.02 13.95
CA SER A 212 41.87 14.95 12.91
C SER A 212 42.49 14.27 11.67
N ASN A 213 42.04 13.05 11.34
CA ASN A 213 42.49 12.33 10.15
C ASN A 213 41.64 12.71 8.94
N THR A 214 42.25 12.65 7.75
CA THR A 214 41.59 12.82 6.45
C THR A 214 41.47 11.46 5.76
N ILE A 215 40.26 10.94 5.61
CA ILE A 215 40.01 9.56 5.19
C ILE A 215 39.06 9.56 3.98
N HIS A 216 39.55 9.15 2.81
CA HIS A 216 38.72 9.26 1.61
C HIS A 216 39.02 8.28 0.49
N GLY A 217 38.01 7.99 -0.35
CA GLY A 217 38.19 7.18 -1.55
C GLY A 217 38.54 5.72 -1.29
N ASN A 218 38.30 5.21 -0.08
CA ASN A 218 38.58 3.82 0.27
C ASN A 218 37.48 2.89 -0.27
N LEU A 219 37.86 1.68 -0.72
CA LEU A 219 36.93 0.75 -1.38
C LEU A 219 35.86 0.20 -0.45
N GLU A 220 36.15 0.18 0.85
CA GLU A 220 35.30 -0.33 1.91
C GLU A 220 34.99 0.84 2.88
N SER A 221 35.26 0.74 4.17
CA SER A 221 34.97 1.81 5.12
C SER A 221 36.06 2.88 5.29
N GLY A 222 35.66 4.05 5.77
CA GLY A 222 36.56 5.07 6.31
C GLY A 222 37.17 4.62 7.65
N ILE A 223 36.33 4.42 8.67
CA ILE A 223 36.73 3.91 9.98
C ILE A 223 35.84 2.72 10.35
N LYS A 224 36.45 1.59 10.71
CA LYS A 224 35.76 0.42 11.23
C LYS A 224 36.31 0.02 12.59
N LEU A 225 35.46 0.01 13.60
CA LEU A 225 35.71 -0.58 14.92
C LEU A 225 34.92 -1.89 15.01
N GLU A 226 35.57 -3.02 15.21
CA GLU A 226 34.91 -4.32 15.31
C GLU A 226 35.56 -5.25 16.34
N MET A 227 34.94 -6.40 16.59
CA MET A 227 35.50 -7.46 17.44
C MET A 227 35.86 -6.96 18.85
N SER A 228 34.87 -6.36 19.52
CA SER A 228 34.99 -5.88 20.91
C SER A 228 36.00 -4.74 21.11
N CYS A 229 36.09 -3.82 20.14
CA CYS A 229 36.88 -2.59 20.30
C CYS A 229 36.12 -1.59 21.19
N THR A 230 36.61 -1.34 22.40
CA THR A 230 35.85 -0.60 23.43
C THR A 230 36.59 0.63 23.95
N GLY A 231 35.86 1.66 24.37
CA GLY A 231 36.46 2.83 25.02
C GLY A 231 37.42 3.64 24.13
N ASN A 232 37.27 3.59 22.81
CA ASN A 232 38.06 4.39 21.88
C ASN A 232 37.38 5.75 21.62
N HIS A 233 38.17 6.76 21.27
CA HIS A 233 37.71 8.09 20.91
C HIS A 233 37.92 8.32 19.42
N VAL A 234 36.87 8.65 18.68
CA VAL A 234 36.90 8.98 17.26
C VAL A 234 36.44 10.42 17.11
N SER A 235 37.37 11.34 16.82
CA SER A 235 37.07 12.78 16.90
C SER A 235 37.62 13.66 15.79
N GLY A 236 36.83 14.62 15.30
CA GLY A 236 37.33 15.66 14.40
C GLY A 236 37.87 15.12 13.06
N ASN A 237 37.48 13.92 12.64
CA ASN A 237 37.94 13.32 11.38
C ASN A 237 37.08 13.79 10.20
N SER A 238 37.70 13.93 9.03
CA SER A 238 37.02 14.20 7.75
C SER A 238 36.96 12.90 6.94
N ILE A 239 35.76 12.36 6.72
CA ILE A 239 35.54 11.04 6.15
C ILE A 239 34.60 11.16 4.94
N GLU A 240 35.15 11.06 3.73
CA GLU A 240 34.38 11.30 2.49
C GLU A 240 34.66 10.34 1.34
N GLY A 241 33.66 10.05 0.51
CA GLY A 241 33.86 9.31 -0.74
C GLY A 241 34.36 7.87 -0.57
N ASN A 242 34.16 7.26 0.59
CA ASN A 242 34.42 5.83 0.82
C ASN A 242 33.19 5.00 0.42
N HIS A 243 33.23 3.66 0.51
CA HIS A 243 31.99 2.88 0.45
C HIS A 243 31.12 3.18 1.67
N ASP A 244 31.70 3.05 2.86
CA ASP A 244 31.06 3.38 4.14
C ASP A 244 31.86 4.39 4.94
N GLY A 245 31.20 5.21 5.75
CA GLY A 245 31.85 6.20 6.61
C GLY A 245 32.44 5.55 7.87
N ILE A 246 31.70 5.63 8.98
CA ILE A 246 32.07 5.08 10.29
C ILE A 246 31.19 3.87 10.62
N LEU A 247 31.83 2.73 10.85
CA LEU A 247 31.18 1.48 11.24
C LEU A 247 31.63 1.07 12.65
N ILE A 248 30.69 0.99 13.60
CA ILE A 248 30.92 0.49 14.96
C ILE A 248 30.14 -0.81 15.14
N LEU A 249 30.86 -1.93 15.20
CA LEU A 249 30.28 -3.27 15.01
C LEU A 249 30.62 -4.23 16.15
N THR A 250 29.76 -5.22 16.38
CA THR A 250 29.98 -6.47 17.14
C THR A 250 30.74 -6.29 18.46
N GLY A 251 30.02 -5.88 19.51
CA GLY A 251 30.55 -5.72 20.87
C GLY A 251 31.52 -4.56 21.06
N SER A 252 31.68 -3.71 20.04
CA SER A 252 32.48 -2.49 20.11
C SER A 252 31.72 -1.40 20.87
N ASP A 253 31.67 -1.58 22.18
CA ASP A 253 30.83 -0.84 23.10
C ASP A 253 31.57 0.34 23.75
N ASN A 254 30.80 1.31 24.27
CA ASN A 254 31.31 2.43 25.05
C ASN A 254 32.42 3.25 24.37
N ASN A 255 32.35 3.40 23.04
CA ASN A 255 33.22 4.31 22.30
C ASN A 255 32.62 5.72 22.27
N GLU A 256 33.48 6.73 22.13
CA GLU A 256 33.09 8.13 22.02
C GLU A 256 33.34 8.62 20.59
N ILE A 257 32.29 9.13 19.94
CA ILE A 257 32.32 9.59 18.55
C ILE A 257 31.85 11.04 18.54
N TYR A 258 32.75 11.99 18.29
CA TYR A 258 32.38 13.41 18.32
C TYR A 258 33.04 14.29 17.28
N GLU A 259 32.35 15.32 16.81
CA GLU A 259 32.87 16.32 15.87
C GLU A 259 33.39 15.74 14.53
N ASN A 260 32.94 14.56 14.11
CA ASN A 260 33.33 14.00 12.80
C ASN A 260 32.45 14.55 11.68
N ASP A 261 33.06 14.78 10.51
CA ASP A 261 32.39 15.14 9.26
C ASP A 261 32.38 13.91 8.33
N VAL A 262 31.22 13.28 8.16
CA VAL A 262 31.03 12.01 7.45
C VAL A 262 30.09 12.21 6.26
N ARG A 263 30.64 12.40 5.07
CA ARG A 263 29.83 12.80 3.91
C ARG A 263 30.14 12.12 2.60
N ASP A 264 29.14 12.05 1.74
CA ASP A 264 29.28 11.59 0.36
C ASP A 264 29.92 10.18 0.24
N ASN A 265 29.71 9.30 1.23
CA ASN A 265 30.07 7.89 1.12
C ASN A 265 28.96 7.14 0.37
N ARG A 266 29.34 6.04 -0.29
CA ARG A 266 28.46 5.36 -1.25
C ARG A 266 27.20 4.78 -0.62
N GLU A 267 27.34 4.11 0.52
CA GLU A 267 26.25 3.35 1.15
C GLU A 267 25.93 3.92 2.54
N PHE A 268 26.72 3.63 3.57
CA PHE A 268 26.43 4.07 4.94
C PHE A 268 27.30 5.26 5.41
N GLY A 269 26.69 6.17 6.16
CA GLY A 269 27.37 7.27 6.86
C GLY A 269 27.92 6.80 8.22
N LEU A 270 27.06 6.70 9.23
CA LEU A 270 27.41 6.26 10.58
C LEU A 270 26.51 5.08 11.00
N VAL A 271 27.14 3.96 11.34
CA VAL A 271 26.45 2.72 11.73
C VAL A 271 26.85 2.26 13.13
N LEU A 272 25.85 1.94 13.95
CA LEU A 272 25.99 1.20 15.20
C LEU A 272 25.29 -0.15 15.05
N SER A 273 26.04 -1.26 15.05
CA SER A 273 25.48 -2.59 14.81
C SER A 273 25.93 -3.60 15.86
N GLN A 274 24.98 -4.14 16.63
CA GLN A 274 25.22 -5.07 17.72
C GLN A 274 26.21 -4.52 18.75
N THR A 275 26.01 -3.27 19.16
CA THR A 275 26.84 -2.56 20.14
C THR A 275 25.96 -1.86 21.18
N THR A 276 26.53 -1.39 22.28
CA THR A 276 25.82 -0.64 23.33
C THR A 276 26.70 0.47 23.92
N GLY A 277 26.09 1.45 24.58
CA GLY A 277 26.79 2.45 25.41
C GLY A 277 27.65 3.46 24.65
N ASN A 278 27.68 3.44 23.32
CA ASN A 278 28.40 4.42 22.51
C ASN A 278 27.82 5.85 22.71
N LEU A 279 28.73 6.83 22.83
CA LEU A 279 28.43 8.25 23.02
C LEU A 279 28.65 9.01 21.71
N LEU A 280 27.62 9.68 21.20
CA LEU A 280 27.70 10.46 19.96
C LEU A 280 27.35 11.92 20.22
N ARG A 281 28.21 12.85 19.82
CA ARG A 281 27.98 14.31 19.92
C ARG A 281 28.50 15.04 18.69
N THR A 282 27.84 16.11 18.27
CA THR A 282 28.35 17.09 17.28
C THR A 282 28.85 16.51 15.95
N ASN A 283 28.47 15.28 15.60
CA ASN A 283 28.84 14.68 14.31
C ASN A 283 27.94 15.24 13.21
N THR A 284 28.50 15.45 12.04
CA THR A 284 27.77 15.86 10.83
C THR A 284 27.81 14.72 9.83
N VAL A 285 26.63 14.24 9.42
CA VAL A 285 26.49 13.12 8.48
C VAL A 285 25.57 13.54 7.33
N GLY A 286 25.97 13.37 6.07
CA GLY A 286 25.12 13.79 4.96
C GLY A 286 25.63 13.36 3.58
N GLY A 287 24.74 13.32 2.58
CA GLY A 287 25.12 12.93 1.21
C GLY A 287 25.39 11.44 1.03
N ASN A 288 25.15 10.61 2.05
CA ASN A 288 25.24 9.15 1.95
C ASN A 288 23.90 8.57 1.49
N ARG A 289 23.88 7.30 1.03
CA ARG A 289 22.61 6.61 0.76
C ARG A 289 21.80 6.43 2.05
N TYR A 290 22.46 6.01 3.13
CA TYR A 290 21.90 5.98 4.48
C TYR A 290 22.83 6.68 5.45
N ASN A 291 22.39 7.79 6.03
CA ASN A 291 23.20 8.61 6.90
C ASN A 291 23.38 8.00 8.29
N PHE A 292 22.29 7.65 8.97
CA PHE A 292 22.37 7.08 10.31
C PHE A 292 21.63 5.75 10.39
N PHE A 293 22.27 4.74 10.99
CA PHE A 293 21.68 3.42 11.14
C PHE A 293 22.11 2.74 12.45
N VAL A 294 21.11 2.30 13.22
CA VAL A 294 21.32 1.46 14.40
C VAL A 294 20.61 0.12 14.20
N LYS A 295 21.34 -0.97 14.44
CA LYS A 295 20.82 -2.35 14.34
C LYS A 295 21.23 -3.16 15.56
N GLY A 296 20.24 -3.59 16.33
CA GLY A 296 20.41 -4.47 17.49
C GLY A 296 19.60 -5.75 17.35
N LEU A 297 19.96 -6.75 18.16
CA LEU A 297 19.24 -8.02 18.35
C LEU A 297 18.51 -8.06 19.70
N SER A 298 18.74 -7.06 20.56
CA SER A 298 18.12 -6.94 21.88
C SER A 298 18.01 -5.47 22.27
N ARG A 299 17.15 -5.18 23.25
CA ARG A 299 16.96 -3.84 23.82
C ARG A 299 18.27 -3.14 24.15
N ASP A 300 19.19 -3.83 24.84
CA ASP A 300 20.43 -3.23 25.33
C ASP A 300 21.32 -2.70 24.19
N GLN A 301 21.20 -3.26 22.99
CA GLN A 301 21.94 -2.82 21.80
C GLN A 301 21.35 -1.58 21.11
N TYR A 302 20.29 -1.00 21.69
CA TYR A 302 19.74 0.31 21.34
C TYR A 302 19.92 1.31 22.49
N LEU A 303 20.64 0.95 23.56
CA LEU A 303 20.95 1.88 24.65
C LEU A 303 22.26 2.60 24.33
N HIS A 304 22.15 3.65 23.52
CA HIS A 304 23.25 4.56 23.19
C HIS A 304 22.98 5.95 23.76
N ASP A 305 24.04 6.70 24.01
CA ASP A 305 23.94 8.10 24.39
C ASP A 305 24.14 8.98 23.15
N VAL A 306 23.04 9.31 22.47
CA VAL A 306 23.02 10.14 21.26
C VAL A 306 22.13 11.35 21.52
N ASP A 307 22.67 12.56 21.38
CA ASP A 307 21.89 13.78 21.53
C ASP A 307 21.64 14.49 20.20
N SER A 308 20.83 15.54 20.25
CA SER A 308 20.44 16.34 19.09
C SER A 308 21.54 17.26 18.55
N SER A 309 22.76 17.23 19.10
CA SER A 309 23.90 17.94 18.51
C SER A 309 24.45 17.22 17.28
N ASN A 310 24.15 15.93 17.12
CA ASN A 310 24.44 15.18 15.91
C ASN A 310 23.43 15.55 14.81
N THR A 311 23.91 15.65 13.58
CA THR A 311 23.06 16.00 12.44
C THR A 311 23.15 14.99 11.30
N VAL A 312 22.02 14.76 10.65
CA VAL A 312 21.85 14.02 9.39
C VAL A 312 21.21 14.94 8.35
N GLU A 313 21.84 15.12 7.19
CA GLU A 313 21.40 16.12 6.17
C GLU A 313 21.21 17.54 6.76
N GLY A 314 22.04 17.90 7.75
CA GLY A 314 21.95 19.18 8.46
C GLY A 314 20.80 19.29 9.46
N LYS A 315 20.00 18.24 9.65
CA LYS A 315 18.90 18.16 10.61
C LYS A 315 19.30 17.38 11.87
N PRO A 316 18.80 17.72 13.07
CA PRO A 316 19.17 17.03 14.30
C PRO A 316 18.72 15.55 14.30
N VAL A 317 19.51 14.70 14.94
CA VAL A 317 19.12 13.32 15.27
C VAL A 317 18.31 13.33 16.57
N TYR A 318 17.13 12.73 16.58
CA TYR A 318 16.34 12.55 17.80
C TYR A 318 16.42 11.10 18.25
N TYR A 319 17.20 10.86 19.31
CA TYR A 319 17.36 9.54 19.92
C TYR A 319 16.85 9.61 21.36
N LEU A 320 15.66 9.06 21.60
CA LEU A 320 14.98 9.15 22.89
C LEU A 320 15.00 7.79 23.57
N VAL A 321 15.41 7.78 24.83
CA VAL A 321 15.49 6.58 25.68
C VAL A 321 14.73 6.86 26.97
N GLU A 322 13.72 6.04 27.26
CA GLU A 322 12.90 6.13 28.49
C GLU A 322 12.24 7.52 28.70
N GLU A 323 11.95 8.22 27.62
CA GLU A 323 11.34 9.55 27.64
C GLU A 323 9.81 9.48 27.55
N THR A 324 9.13 10.46 28.16
CA THR A 324 7.66 10.54 28.12
C THR A 324 7.11 11.93 27.80
N GLY A 325 5.98 11.97 27.10
CA GLY A 325 5.21 13.21 26.87
C GLY A 325 5.83 14.17 25.85
N ARG A 326 6.61 13.65 24.89
CA ARG A 326 7.28 14.44 23.86
C ARG A 326 6.37 14.68 22.66
N VAL A 327 6.46 15.88 22.09
CA VAL A 327 5.85 16.24 20.81
C VAL A 327 6.97 16.76 19.92
N ILE A 328 7.16 16.13 18.77
CA ILE A 328 8.22 16.45 17.80
C ILE A 328 7.56 16.80 16.48
N GLY A 329 7.88 17.96 15.94
CA GLY A 329 7.35 18.41 14.64
C GLY A 329 8.25 19.38 13.91
N GLN A 330 7.69 20.19 13.02
CA GLN A 330 8.44 21.15 12.18
C GLN A 330 9.39 22.13 12.91
N PRO A 331 9.12 22.63 14.13
CA PRO A 331 10.11 23.44 14.84
C PRO A 331 11.38 22.65 15.20
N ASP A 332 11.25 21.33 15.36
CA ASP A 332 12.34 20.42 15.69
C ASP A 332 13.02 19.86 14.43
N ASP A 333 12.22 19.57 13.39
CA ASP A 333 12.59 19.04 12.06
C ASP A 333 13.75 18.01 12.11
N PRO A 334 13.58 16.89 12.83
CA PRO A 334 14.61 15.86 12.90
C PRO A 334 14.88 15.23 11.54
N GLY A 335 16.13 14.82 11.32
CA GLY A 335 16.46 14.03 10.13
C GLY A 335 16.16 12.54 10.30
N THR A 336 16.15 12.03 11.53
CA THR A 336 15.72 10.66 11.90
C THR A 336 15.27 10.61 13.35
N VAL A 337 14.42 9.64 13.69
CA VAL A 337 13.86 9.46 15.04
C VAL A 337 14.01 8.01 15.51
N TYR A 338 14.62 7.84 16.68
CA TYR A 338 14.76 6.59 17.41
C TYR A 338 14.07 6.70 18.77
N LEU A 339 13.19 5.77 19.08
CA LEU A 339 12.45 5.68 20.34
C LEU A 339 12.77 4.36 21.03
N VAL A 340 13.28 4.40 22.26
CA VAL A 340 13.59 3.19 23.05
C VAL A 340 12.89 3.30 24.38
N ASP A 341 11.92 2.43 24.63
CA ASP A 341 11.05 2.40 25.82
C ASP A 341 10.42 3.75 26.18
N CYS A 342 10.03 4.50 25.16
CA CYS A 342 9.37 5.79 25.31
C CYS A 342 7.86 5.61 25.52
N ASP A 343 7.22 6.63 26.10
CA ASP A 343 5.77 6.61 26.31
C ASP A 343 5.12 7.95 25.97
N THR A 344 3.94 7.95 25.36
CA THR A 344 3.20 9.19 25.07
C THR A 344 4.03 10.15 24.20
N VAL A 345 4.56 9.65 23.07
CA VAL A 345 5.35 10.44 22.10
C VAL A 345 4.52 10.71 20.85
N GLN A 346 4.55 11.95 20.38
CA GLN A 346 3.86 12.36 19.15
C GLN A 346 4.85 12.89 18.11
N LEU A 347 4.78 12.36 16.89
CA LEU A 347 5.55 12.83 15.74
C LEU A 347 4.58 13.42 14.71
N ARG A 348 4.81 14.66 14.26
CA ARG A 348 3.87 15.36 13.38
C ARG A 348 4.55 16.16 12.29
N ASP A 349 3.99 16.06 11.07
CA ASP A 349 4.40 16.91 9.95
C ASP A 349 5.90 16.77 9.61
N LEU A 350 6.43 15.55 9.51
CA LEU A 350 7.88 15.31 9.28
C LEU A 350 8.15 14.62 7.94
N THR A 351 9.30 14.92 7.37
CA THR A 351 9.90 14.16 6.26
C THR A 351 11.21 13.55 6.74
N LEU A 352 11.29 12.22 6.73
CA LEU A 352 12.40 11.43 7.26
C LEU A 352 12.96 10.58 6.11
N GLU A 353 14.17 10.88 5.66
CA GLU A 353 14.74 10.29 4.44
C GLU A 353 16.22 9.96 4.57
N LYS A 354 16.69 8.98 3.78
CA LYS A 354 18.09 8.58 3.69
C LYS A 354 18.69 8.13 5.01
N ASN A 355 17.98 7.29 5.75
CA ASN A 355 18.46 6.64 6.96
C ASN A 355 18.20 5.14 6.93
N GLY A 356 18.82 4.40 7.83
CA GLY A 356 18.50 2.97 7.96
C GLY A 356 17.03 2.73 8.37
N ALA A 357 16.46 3.64 9.17
CA ALA A 357 15.03 3.74 9.40
C ALA A 357 14.57 5.21 9.40
N GLY A 358 13.38 5.48 8.85
CA GLY A 358 12.74 6.79 9.00
C GLY A 358 12.38 7.04 10.47
N VAL A 359 11.53 6.16 11.02
CA VAL A 359 11.26 6.06 12.46
C VAL A 359 11.58 4.65 12.94
N PHE A 360 12.37 4.55 13.99
CA PHE A 360 12.60 3.30 14.71
C PHE A 360 11.98 3.37 16.12
N SER A 361 11.38 2.27 16.57
CA SER A 361 10.91 2.12 17.94
C SER A 361 11.18 0.73 18.52
N TRP A 362 11.65 0.68 19.76
CA TRP A 362 11.72 -0.52 20.59
C TRP A 362 10.90 -0.30 21.87
N GLY A 363 9.99 -1.23 22.22
CA GLY A 363 9.33 -1.26 23.53
C GLY A 363 8.49 -0.03 23.92
N SER A 364 8.15 0.84 22.97
CA SER A 364 7.53 2.14 23.28
C SER A 364 6.01 2.11 23.14
N SER A 365 5.29 2.85 23.99
CA SER A 365 3.83 2.82 24.04
C SER A 365 3.18 4.20 23.85
N HIS A 366 1.88 4.22 23.52
CA HIS A 366 1.09 5.45 23.34
C HIS A 366 1.70 6.40 22.30
N LEU A 367 2.08 5.86 21.15
CA LEU A 367 2.71 6.62 20.07
C LEU A 367 1.67 7.17 19.10
N VAL A 368 1.81 8.43 18.71
CA VAL A 368 0.94 9.08 17.71
C VAL A 368 1.81 9.66 16.59
N LEU A 369 1.75 9.06 15.41
CA LEU A 369 2.49 9.48 14.23
C LEU A 369 1.49 10.01 13.20
N GLU A 370 1.53 11.32 12.93
CA GLU A 370 0.56 11.99 12.07
C GLU A 370 1.25 12.78 10.94
N ASN A 371 0.78 12.62 9.71
CA ASN A 371 1.28 13.36 8.55
C ASN A 371 2.81 13.23 8.37
N LEU A 372 3.30 11.99 8.29
CA LEU A 372 4.71 11.70 8.10
C LEU A 372 4.98 11.21 6.68
N THR A 373 6.11 11.62 6.11
CA THR A 373 6.66 11.06 4.88
C THR A 373 7.98 10.37 5.17
N CYS A 374 8.05 9.06 4.95
CA CYS A 374 9.27 8.27 5.09
C CYS A 374 9.65 7.66 3.73
N ARG A 375 10.78 8.08 3.15
CA ARG A 375 11.23 7.65 1.82
C ARG A 375 12.74 7.53 1.73
N GLU A 376 13.24 6.78 0.75
CA GLU A 376 14.69 6.56 0.56
C GLU A 376 15.38 6.03 1.84
N ASN A 377 14.64 5.34 2.73
CA ASN A 377 15.20 4.71 3.91
C ASN A 377 15.38 3.20 3.68
N GLY A 378 16.17 2.53 4.52
CA GLY A 378 16.17 1.07 4.56
C GLY A 378 14.82 0.50 5.01
N VAL A 379 14.18 1.13 6.00
CA VAL A 379 12.79 0.86 6.39
C VAL A 379 12.09 2.19 6.69
N GLY A 380 10.85 2.39 6.23
CA GLY A 380 10.11 3.62 6.52
C GLY A 380 9.80 3.77 8.02
N ILE A 381 9.02 2.83 8.56
CA ILE A 381 8.75 2.68 9.99
C ILE A 381 9.13 1.28 10.44
N ASN A 382 9.93 1.18 11.50
CA ASN A 382 10.38 -0.09 12.07
C ASN A 382 10.09 -0.16 13.57
N PHE A 383 9.02 -0.84 13.96
CA PHE A 383 8.62 -1.04 15.34
C PHE A 383 8.87 -2.47 15.78
N VAL A 384 9.68 -2.63 16.82
CA VAL A 384 10.18 -3.92 17.27
C VAL A 384 9.84 -4.13 18.74
N SER A 385 9.27 -5.29 19.07
CA SER A 385 9.08 -5.86 20.39
C SER A 385 8.48 -4.92 21.44
N GLY A 386 7.21 -5.16 21.79
CA GLY A 386 6.56 -4.48 22.92
C GLY A 386 6.06 -3.07 22.60
N CYS A 387 6.02 -2.69 21.32
CA CYS A 387 5.33 -1.47 20.92
C CYS A 387 3.82 -1.65 21.03
N ASP A 388 3.14 -0.81 21.83
CA ASP A 388 1.70 -0.94 22.10
C ASP A 388 0.97 0.41 22.03
N SER A 389 -0.33 0.38 21.72
CA SER A 389 -1.19 1.56 21.69
C SER A 389 -0.66 2.63 20.73
N VAL A 390 -0.52 2.25 19.46
CA VAL A 390 0.11 3.06 18.41
C VAL A 390 -0.93 3.53 17.40
N LEU A 391 -0.90 4.81 17.03
CA LEU A 391 -1.67 5.39 15.93
C LEU A 391 -0.74 5.90 14.83
N LEU A 392 -0.90 5.38 13.61
CA LEU A 392 -0.32 5.90 12.38
C LEU A 392 -1.44 6.49 11.51
N SER A 393 -1.48 7.81 11.33
CA SER A 393 -2.54 8.50 10.56
C SER A 393 -1.93 9.41 9.50
N ARG A 394 -2.28 9.19 8.23
CA ARG A 394 -1.64 9.88 7.07
C ARG A 394 -0.13 9.71 7.06
N VAL A 395 0.33 8.48 7.17
CA VAL A 395 1.74 8.11 7.14
C VAL A 395 2.07 7.49 5.79
N TYR A 396 3.05 8.07 5.09
CA TYR A 396 3.43 7.70 3.74
C TYR A 396 4.86 7.13 3.73
N CYS A 397 4.96 5.81 3.87
CA CYS A 397 6.22 5.06 3.84
C CYS A 397 6.48 4.49 2.43
N ASN A 398 6.79 5.37 1.48
CA ASN A 398 6.92 5.02 0.07
C ASN A 398 8.36 5.14 -0.42
N GLU A 399 8.71 4.44 -1.50
CA GLU A 399 10.04 4.56 -2.14
C GLU A 399 11.20 4.27 -1.18
N ASN A 400 11.01 3.32 -0.24
CA ASN A 400 12.08 2.87 0.64
C ASN A 400 12.84 1.70 0.00
N ASP A 401 14.16 1.68 0.21
CA ASP A 401 15.10 0.64 -0.22
C ASP A 401 15.01 -0.61 0.70
N GLY A 402 13.79 -0.98 1.07
CA GLY A 402 13.46 -2.13 1.90
C GLY A 402 11.97 -2.16 2.18
N MET A 403 11.56 -2.15 3.45
CA MET A 403 10.15 -2.24 3.83
C MET A 403 9.52 -0.86 4.06
N GLY A 404 8.24 -0.70 3.75
CA GLY A 404 7.51 0.53 4.09
C GLY A 404 7.23 0.60 5.59
N ILE A 405 6.38 -0.28 6.10
CA ILE A 405 6.03 -0.37 7.52
C ILE A 405 6.31 -1.80 8.01
N LEU A 406 7.16 -1.92 9.03
CA LEU A 406 7.46 -3.15 9.74
C LEU A 406 7.02 -3.01 11.20
N ILE A 407 6.16 -3.93 11.65
CA ILE A 407 5.81 -4.07 13.07
C ILE A 407 6.03 -5.52 13.47
N SER A 408 6.82 -5.74 14.51
CA SER A 408 7.13 -7.08 15.03
C SER A 408 6.84 -7.15 16.52
N ASN A 409 6.07 -8.16 16.96
CA ASN A 409 5.68 -8.35 18.35
C ASN A 409 5.03 -7.10 18.97
N GLY A 410 4.14 -6.43 18.22
CA GLY A 410 3.41 -5.23 18.64
C GLY A 410 1.94 -5.50 19.00
N GLY A 411 1.34 -4.58 19.75
CA GLY A 411 -0.05 -4.64 20.21
C GLY A 411 -0.84 -3.35 19.93
N ASN A 412 -2.16 -3.46 19.78
CA ASN A 412 -3.08 -2.30 19.73
C ASN A 412 -2.61 -1.22 18.74
N VAL A 413 -2.38 -1.60 17.48
CA VAL A 413 -1.88 -0.69 16.44
C VAL A 413 -3.03 -0.30 15.51
N THR A 414 -3.24 0.99 15.31
CA THR A 414 -4.16 1.53 14.29
C THR A 414 -3.36 2.23 13.20
N ILE A 415 -3.63 1.87 11.94
CA ILE A 415 -3.07 2.50 10.75
C ILE A 415 -4.23 2.99 9.89
N GLU A 416 -4.30 4.29 9.63
CA GLU A 416 -5.38 4.90 8.86
C GLU A 416 -4.85 5.90 7.82
N ASP A 417 -5.53 6.00 6.68
CA ASP A 417 -5.24 6.96 5.61
C ASP A 417 -3.77 6.95 5.13
N SER A 418 -3.11 5.79 5.19
CA SER A 418 -1.66 5.64 5.07
C SER A 418 -1.26 4.84 3.83
N SER A 419 0.01 4.93 3.43
CA SER A 419 0.51 4.14 2.30
C SER A 419 1.91 3.58 2.53
N ALA A 420 2.14 2.37 2.01
CA ALA A 420 3.43 1.70 1.95
C ALA A 420 3.66 1.12 0.55
N SER A 421 3.97 2.00 -0.40
CA SER A 421 4.03 1.69 -1.84
C SER A 421 5.40 1.98 -2.46
N PHE A 422 5.71 1.34 -3.59
CA PHE A 422 6.98 1.52 -4.30
C PHE A 422 8.23 1.17 -3.48
N ASN A 423 8.11 0.30 -2.47
CA ASN A 423 9.23 -0.16 -1.67
C ASN A 423 9.92 -1.36 -2.32
N THR A 424 11.21 -1.56 -2.06
CA THR A 424 12.01 -2.64 -2.71
C THR A 424 12.02 -3.97 -1.96
N MET A 425 11.20 -4.11 -0.91
CA MET A 425 10.89 -5.39 -0.26
C MET A 425 9.38 -5.54 -0.03
N ARG A 426 8.84 -5.15 1.12
CA ARG A 426 7.39 -5.31 1.43
C ARG A 426 6.75 -3.97 1.67
N GLY A 427 5.46 -3.85 1.38
CA GLY A 427 4.69 -2.68 1.77
C GLY A 427 4.54 -2.63 3.29
N MET A 428 3.64 -3.45 3.83
CA MET A 428 3.40 -3.58 5.27
C MET A 428 3.68 -5.01 5.72
N LEU A 429 4.51 -5.18 6.75
CA LEU A 429 4.77 -6.46 7.41
C LEU A 429 4.36 -6.40 8.88
N PHE A 430 3.44 -7.28 9.28
CA PHE A 430 3.02 -7.50 10.66
C PHE A 430 3.47 -8.89 11.09
N HIS A 431 4.47 -8.96 11.97
CA HIS A 431 5.03 -10.22 12.46
C HIS A 431 4.71 -10.42 13.94
N ASP A 432 4.03 -11.50 14.30
CA ASP A 432 3.60 -11.85 15.66
C ASP A 432 2.88 -10.70 16.39
N CYS A 433 2.03 -9.97 15.67
CA CYS A 433 1.31 -8.81 16.20
C CYS A 433 -0.07 -9.17 16.77
N SER A 434 -0.60 -8.33 17.66
CA SER A 434 -1.96 -8.48 18.18
C SER A 434 -2.77 -7.18 18.09
N ALA A 435 -4.08 -7.30 17.83
CA ALA A 435 -5.01 -6.16 17.79
C ALA A 435 -4.53 -5.05 16.82
N VAL A 436 -4.25 -5.42 15.56
CA VAL A 436 -3.86 -4.48 14.50
C VAL A 436 -5.08 -4.15 13.64
N HIS A 437 -5.36 -2.87 13.45
CA HIS A 437 -6.41 -2.38 12.55
C HIS A 437 -5.82 -1.47 11.48
N VAL A 438 -5.90 -1.90 10.22
CA VAL A 438 -5.49 -1.10 9.06
C VAL A 438 -6.72 -0.68 8.29
N SER A 439 -6.92 0.62 8.09
CA SER A 439 -8.07 1.18 7.40
C SER A 439 -7.69 2.21 6.32
N ASN A 440 -8.45 2.24 5.22
CA ASN A 440 -8.29 3.22 4.13
C ASN A 440 -6.83 3.44 3.68
N SER A 441 -6.07 2.35 3.56
CA SER A 441 -4.62 2.40 3.36
C SER A 441 -4.19 1.56 2.15
N SER A 442 -3.02 1.85 1.59
CA SER A 442 -2.53 1.18 0.38
C SER A 442 -1.13 0.59 0.51
N ALA A 443 -0.89 -0.53 -0.15
CA ALA A 443 0.43 -1.12 -0.31
C ALA A 443 0.57 -1.69 -1.72
N SER A 444 1.04 -0.84 -2.64
CA SER A 444 1.04 -1.10 -4.08
C SER A 444 2.41 -0.88 -4.71
N HIS A 445 2.67 -1.51 -5.85
CA HIS A 445 3.93 -1.38 -6.60
C HIS A 445 5.18 -1.74 -5.78
N ASN A 446 5.05 -2.62 -4.78
CA ASN A 446 6.20 -3.09 -4.04
C ASN A 446 6.95 -4.16 -4.85
N GLU A 447 8.27 -4.05 -4.85
CA GLU A 447 9.21 -4.88 -5.58
C GLU A 447 10.11 -5.64 -4.61
N GLY A 448 10.92 -6.60 -5.08
CA GLY A 448 11.98 -7.18 -4.25
C GLY A 448 12.51 -8.53 -4.73
N PRO A 449 13.83 -8.78 -4.70
CA PRO A 449 14.40 -10.05 -5.15
C PRO A 449 14.24 -11.13 -4.07
N GLY A 450 13.30 -12.07 -4.25
CA GLY A 450 13.19 -13.24 -3.37
C GLY A 450 11.74 -13.70 -3.18
N ILE A 451 11.57 -14.78 -2.43
CA ILE A 451 10.24 -15.32 -2.11
C ILE A 451 9.53 -14.34 -1.17
N LEU A 452 8.29 -13.96 -1.50
CA LEU A 452 7.46 -12.96 -0.79
C LEU A 452 8.04 -11.53 -0.76
N GLN A 453 9.20 -11.30 -1.38
CA GLN A 453 9.81 -9.97 -1.51
C GLN A 453 9.09 -9.22 -2.63
N GLY A 454 8.27 -8.26 -2.26
CA GLY A 454 7.39 -7.53 -3.17
C GLY A 454 5.91 -7.77 -2.88
N THR A 455 5.56 -8.33 -1.73
CA THR A 455 4.16 -8.42 -1.27
C THR A 455 3.65 -7.06 -0.78
N GLY A 456 2.37 -6.76 -1.05
CA GLY A 456 1.71 -5.55 -0.55
C GLY A 456 1.57 -5.55 0.97
N ILE A 457 0.67 -6.39 1.50
CA ILE A 457 0.47 -6.58 2.94
C ILE A 457 0.82 -8.02 3.32
N ASP A 458 1.69 -8.17 4.30
CA ASP A 458 2.25 -9.43 4.76
C ASP A 458 1.97 -9.60 6.26
N VAL A 459 1.28 -10.67 6.65
CA VAL A 459 0.91 -11.00 8.03
C VAL A 459 1.50 -12.36 8.42
N GLU A 460 2.46 -12.36 9.33
CA GLU A 460 3.14 -13.56 9.83
C GLU A 460 2.83 -13.77 11.31
N GLY A 461 2.03 -14.77 11.66
CA GLY A 461 1.69 -15.07 13.06
C GLY A 461 0.79 -14.04 13.72
N GLY A 462 0.64 -14.15 15.04
CA GLY A 462 -0.13 -13.20 15.85
C GLY A 462 -1.63 -13.48 15.92
N ARG A 463 -2.42 -12.45 16.28
CA ARG A 463 -3.89 -12.56 16.33
C ARG A 463 -4.66 -11.25 16.23
N ASP A 464 -5.98 -11.32 16.01
CA ASP A 464 -6.90 -10.19 16.06
C ASP A 464 -6.48 -9.05 15.10
N ILE A 465 -6.30 -9.37 13.82
CA ILE A 465 -5.91 -8.40 12.78
C ILE A 465 -7.10 -8.09 11.88
N THR A 466 -7.31 -6.81 11.57
CA THR A 466 -8.35 -6.35 10.65
C THR A 466 -7.74 -5.46 9.57
N LEU A 467 -7.97 -5.82 8.32
CA LEU A 467 -7.64 -5.04 7.12
C LEU A 467 -8.97 -4.58 6.49
N GLU A 468 -9.26 -3.29 6.54
CA GLU A 468 -10.52 -2.72 6.07
C GLU A 468 -10.26 -1.61 5.03
N MET A 469 -10.97 -1.63 3.90
CA MET A 469 -10.80 -0.64 2.84
C MET A 469 -9.33 -0.50 2.37
N THR A 470 -8.57 -1.60 2.39
CA THR A 470 -7.17 -1.62 1.95
C THR A 470 -7.05 -1.83 0.45
N ARG A 471 -6.05 -1.21 -0.19
CA ARG A 471 -5.74 -1.42 -1.61
C ARG A 471 -4.34 -2.02 -1.80
N THR A 472 -4.25 -3.18 -2.43
CA THR A 472 -2.98 -3.83 -2.81
C THR A 472 -2.95 -4.06 -4.31
N SER A 473 -2.06 -3.38 -5.01
CA SER A 473 -2.08 -3.36 -6.48
C SER A 473 -0.69 -3.41 -7.08
N HIS A 474 -0.53 -4.12 -8.20
CA HIS A 474 0.72 -4.09 -8.98
C HIS A 474 1.96 -4.50 -8.18
N ASN A 475 1.78 -5.33 -7.16
CA ASN A 475 2.88 -5.85 -6.37
C ASN A 475 3.58 -6.99 -7.12
N ARG A 476 4.89 -7.12 -6.92
CA ARG A 476 5.69 -8.15 -7.61
C ARG A 476 5.33 -9.59 -7.19
N HIS A 477 4.82 -9.77 -5.98
CA HIS A 477 4.32 -11.05 -5.49
C HIS A 477 2.81 -10.96 -5.25
N HIS A 478 2.38 -11.15 -4.01
CA HIS A 478 0.97 -11.17 -3.63
C HIS A 478 0.45 -9.78 -3.30
N GLY A 479 -0.87 -9.60 -3.44
CA GLY A 479 -1.54 -8.43 -2.86
C GLY A 479 -1.51 -8.49 -1.34
N ILE A 480 -2.16 -9.52 -0.78
CA ILE A 480 -2.18 -9.81 0.66
C ILE A 480 -1.72 -11.25 0.88
N TRP A 481 -0.76 -11.45 1.79
CA TRP A 481 -0.32 -12.77 2.23
C TRP A 481 -0.45 -12.87 3.76
N PHE A 482 -0.96 -14.01 4.24
CA PHE A 482 -1.03 -14.30 5.66
C PHE A 482 -0.69 -15.76 5.99
N ASN A 483 0.00 -15.98 7.10
CA ASN A 483 0.44 -17.28 7.57
C ASN A 483 0.42 -17.37 9.10
N GLY A 484 -0.14 -18.44 9.68
CA GLY A 484 -0.04 -18.68 11.13
C GLY A 484 -0.87 -17.73 12.00
N ILE A 485 -1.84 -17.02 11.44
CA ILE A 485 -2.63 -16.00 12.14
C ILE A 485 -3.90 -16.61 12.75
N GLU A 486 -4.26 -16.16 13.97
CA GLU A 486 -5.56 -16.45 14.61
C GLU A 486 -6.46 -15.21 14.52
N HIS A 487 -7.68 -15.33 14.01
CA HIS A 487 -8.63 -14.22 13.90
C HIS A 487 -8.14 -13.07 12.99
N LEU A 488 -8.32 -13.25 11.67
CA LEU A 488 -8.05 -12.24 10.64
C LEU A 488 -9.32 -11.86 9.88
N ALA A 489 -9.62 -10.57 9.80
CA ALA A 489 -10.70 -10.04 8.98
C ALA A 489 -10.18 -9.15 7.85
N ILE A 490 -10.49 -9.49 6.60
CA ILE A 490 -10.18 -8.69 5.41
C ILE A 490 -11.49 -8.21 4.78
N ARG A 491 -11.69 -6.90 4.67
CA ARG A 491 -13.00 -6.31 4.37
C ARG A 491 -12.94 -5.12 3.41
N ASP A 492 -13.89 -5.08 2.48
CA ASP A 492 -14.23 -3.88 1.68
C ASP A 492 -13.07 -3.22 0.91
N GLY A 493 -12.05 -4.02 0.59
CA GLY A 493 -10.81 -3.60 -0.06
C GLY A 493 -10.69 -4.02 -1.53
N VAL A 494 -9.53 -3.74 -2.11
CA VAL A 494 -9.18 -4.11 -3.48
C VAL A 494 -7.83 -4.81 -3.51
N SER A 495 -7.74 -5.94 -4.20
CA SER A 495 -6.48 -6.60 -4.54
C SER A 495 -6.40 -6.90 -6.03
N ASP A 496 -5.71 -6.06 -6.80
CA ASP A 496 -5.74 -6.12 -8.26
C ASP A 496 -4.37 -6.04 -8.95
N GLU A 497 -4.24 -6.76 -10.06
CA GLU A 497 -3.08 -6.68 -10.96
C GLU A 497 -1.74 -7.00 -10.27
N ASN A 498 -1.75 -7.87 -9.24
CA ASN A 498 -0.50 -8.38 -8.64
C ASN A 498 0.06 -9.53 -9.49
N ASN A 499 1.38 -9.69 -9.49
CA ASN A 499 2.08 -10.64 -10.36
C ASN A 499 1.96 -12.11 -9.93
N GLU A 500 1.45 -12.37 -8.72
CA GLU A 500 1.09 -13.71 -8.27
C GLU A 500 -0.41 -13.74 -7.88
N LEU A 501 -0.76 -14.13 -6.66
CA LEU A 501 -2.13 -14.16 -6.18
C LEU A 501 -2.59 -12.83 -5.57
N GLY A 502 -3.90 -12.54 -5.68
CA GLY A 502 -4.50 -11.38 -5.01
C GLY A 502 -4.50 -11.50 -3.49
N ILE A 503 -4.95 -12.64 -2.97
CA ILE A 503 -4.99 -12.95 -1.53
C ILE A 503 -4.49 -14.38 -1.31
N VAL A 504 -3.58 -14.59 -0.35
CA VAL A 504 -3.04 -15.92 -0.01
C VAL A 504 -3.07 -16.13 1.49
N GLY A 505 -3.57 -17.29 1.92
CA GLY A 505 -3.64 -17.67 3.32
C GLY A 505 -3.14 -19.08 3.58
N ILE A 506 -2.27 -19.28 4.56
CA ILE A 506 -1.79 -20.61 4.93
C ILE A 506 -1.80 -20.83 6.45
N ASN A 507 -2.07 -22.07 6.91
CA ASN A 507 -1.92 -22.51 8.30
C ASN A 507 -2.54 -21.55 9.35
N SER A 508 -3.78 -21.12 9.16
CA SER A 508 -4.40 -20.06 9.97
C SER A 508 -5.76 -20.48 10.54
N GLU A 509 -6.33 -19.71 11.47
CA GLU A 509 -7.60 -20.01 12.14
C GLU A 509 -8.50 -18.78 12.24
N ASP A 510 -9.81 -18.96 12.12
CA ASP A 510 -10.84 -17.92 12.21
C ASP A 510 -10.61 -16.76 11.22
N ILE A 511 -10.81 -17.07 9.93
CA ILE A 511 -10.52 -16.14 8.84
C ILE A 511 -11.82 -15.68 8.18
N LEU A 512 -11.99 -14.36 8.05
CA LEU A 512 -13.11 -13.74 7.36
C LEU A 512 -12.62 -12.88 6.19
N ILE A 513 -13.11 -13.16 4.99
CA ILE A 513 -12.86 -12.35 3.80
C ILE A 513 -14.19 -11.93 3.17
N GLN A 514 -14.49 -10.63 3.18
CA GLN A 514 -15.73 -10.11 2.60
C GLN A 514 -15.59 -8.76 1.91
N GLY A 515 -16.47 -8.48 0.95
CA GLY A 515 -16.50 -7.16 0.28
C GLY A 515 -15.27 -6.86 -0.59
N MET A 516 -14.38 -7.83 -0.80
CA MET A 516 -13.16 -7.64 -1.58
C MET A 516 -13.43 -7.61 -3.07
N ARG A 517 -12.79 -6.69 -3.79
CA ARG A 517 -12.66 -6.74 -5.26
C ARG A 517 -11.29 -7.28 -5.62
N VAL A 518 -11.24 -8.48 -6.19
CA VAL A 518 -9.99 -9.19 -6.49
C VAL A 518 -9.93 -9.50 -7.98
N SER A 519 -9.06 -8.82 -8.73
CA SER A 519 -9.10 -8.89 -10.20
C SER A 519 -7.76 -8.70 -10.90
N GLY A 520 -7.59 -9.37 -12.04
CA GLY A 520 -6.40 -9.19 -12.89
C GLY A 520 -5.08 -9.67 -12.29
N ASN A 521 -5.11 -10.44 -11.18
CA ASN A 521 -3.92 -11.06 -10.62
C ASN A 521 -3.46 -12.21 -11.53
N VAL A 522 -2.15 -12.36 -11.70
CA VAL A 522 -1.57 -13.20 -12.76
C VAL A 522 -1.73 -14.69 -12.49
N GLU A 523 -1.52 -15.14 -11.26
CA GLU A 523 -1.65 -16.57 -10.91
C GLU A 523 -3.09 -16.93 -10.57
N ALA A 524 -3.64 -16.32 -9.51
CA ALA A 524 -5.04 -16.52 -9.13
C ALA A 524 -5.61 -15.35 -8.33
N GLY A 525 -6.94 -15.31 -8.20
CA GLY A 525 -7.60 -14.37 -7.29
C GLY A 525 -7.26 -14.65 -5.82
N ILE A 526 -7.53 -15.88 -5.37
CA ILE A 526 -7.33 -16.29 -3.98
C ILE A 526 -6.75 -17.71 -3.89
N GLY A 527 -5.85 -17.93 -2.94
CA GLY A 527 -5.35 -19.26 -2.59
C GLY A 527 -5.33 -19.48 -1.08
N ILE A 528 -5.84 -20.62 -0.62
CA ILE A 528 -5.94 -20.94 0.81
C ILE A 528 -5.53 -22.40 1.08
N MET A 529 -4.80 -22.62 2.18
CA MET A 529 -4.31 -23.95 2.55
C MET A 529 -4.21 -24.12 4.07
N GLY A 530 -4.79 -25.19 4.62
CA GLY A 530 -4.66 -25.52 6.03
C GLY A 530 -5.29 -24.47 6.95
N ILE A 531 -6.40 -23.87 6.53
CA ILE A 531 -7.14 -22.88 7.33
C ILE A 531 -8.30 -23.56 8.04
N ASN A 532 -8.41 -23.36 9.35
CA ASN A 532 -9.58 -23.77 10.14
C ASN A 532 -10.55 -22.59 10.29
N ASP A 533 -11.86 -22.84 10.20
CA ASP A 533 -12.90 -21.83 10.35
C ASP A 533 -12.72 -20.61 9.43
N CYS A 534 -12.79 -20.85 8.12
CA CYS A 534 -12.66 -19.82 7.09
C CYS A 534 -14.03 -19.50 6.45
N ILE A 535 -14.42 -18.22 6.41
CA ILE A 535 -15.65 -17.74 5.78
C ILE A 535 -15.32 -16.68 4.73
N ILE A 536 -15.71 -16.93 3.49
CA ILE A 536 -15.42 -16.07 2.33
C ILE A 536 -16.71 -15.77 1.58
N PHE A 537 -17.24 -14.55 1.67
CA PHE A 537 -18.51 -14.21 1.03
C PHE A 537 -18.60 -12.75 0.59
N ASN A 538 -19.54 -12.43 -0.31
CA ASN A 538 -19.77 -11.09 -0.81
C ASN A 538 -18.53 -10.45 -1.49
N ASN A 539 -17.69 -11.25 -2.14
CA ASN A 539 -16.52 -10.78 -2.86
C ASN A 539 -16.77 -10.77 -4.38
N TYR A 540 -16.02 -9.93 -5.10
CA TYR A 540 -15.98 -9.86 -6.55
C TYR A 540 -14.65 -10.42 -7.04
N PHE A 541 -14.66 -11.64 -7.55
CA PHE A 541 -13.49 -12.29 -8.15
C PHE A 541 -13.55 -12.18 -9.68
N ASN A 542 -12.50 -11.63 -10.30
CA ASN A 542 -12.41 -11.48 -11.75
C ASN A 542 -10.98 -11.68 -12.25
N ASN A 543 -10.54 -12.92 -12.29
CA ASN A 543 -9.20 -13.35 -12.70
C ASN A 543 -9.34 -14.49 -13.72
N THR A 544 -8.29 -14.76 -14.50
CA THR A 544 -8.26 -15.93 -15.41
C THR A 544 -8.44 -17.24 -14.64
N GLN A 545 -7.90 -17.29 -13.42
CA GLN A 545 -8.16 -18.30 -12.41
C GLN A 545 -8.57 -17.61 -11.11
N ASN A 546 -9.79 -17.85 -10.61
CA ASN A 546 -10.24 -17.16 -9.39
C ASN A 546 -9.75 -17.83 -8.11
N VAL A 547 -9.67 -19.16 -8.06
CA VAL A 547 -9.28 -19.91 -6.86
C VAL A 547 -8.15 -20.88 -7.21
N ASP A 548 -7.14 -20.95 -6.34
CA ASP A 548 -6.09 -21.97 -6.36
C ASP A 548 -6.00 -22.67 -5.01
N MET A 549 -6.50 -23.92 -4.93
CA MET A 549 -6.49 -24.72 -3.70
C MET A 549 -5.23 -25.60 -3.70
N ALA A 550 -4.23 -25.24 -2.88
CA ALA A 550 -2.95 -25.95 -2.85
C ALA A 550 -3.05 -27.40 -2.30
N ASP A 551 -4.06 -27.69 -1.48
CA ASP A 551 -4.40 -29.06 -1.03
C ASP A 551 -5.91 -29.33 -1.20
N PRO A 552 -6.35 -29.72 -2.41
CA PRO A 552 -7.77 -29.91 -2.73
C PRO A 552 -8.43 -30.91 -1.78
N GLY A 553 -9.52 -30.47 -1.14
CA GLY A 553 -10.28 -31.29 -0.19
C GLY A 553 -9.72 -31.37 1.24
N ALA A 554 -8.53 -30.84 1.55
CA ALA A 554 -8.03 -30.82 2.93
C ALA A 554 -8.51 -29.60 3.73
N THR A 555 -8.77 -28.49 3.05
CA THR A 555 -9.22 -27.22 3.67
C THR A 555 -10.71 -27.04 3.45
N ALA A 556 -11.51 -27.04 4.53
CA ALA A 556 -12.95 -26.80 4.47
C ALA A 556 -13.25 -25.31 4.68
N THR A 557 -13.81 -24.65 3.68
CA THR A 557 -14.11 -23.21 3.70
C THR A 557 -15.59 -22.94 3.43
N GLU A 558 -16.20 -22.06 4.20
CA GLU A 558 -17.57 -21.59 3.95
C GLU A 558 -17.56 -20.45 2.91
N TRP A 559 -17.90 -20.77 1.67
CA TRP A 559 -17.91 -19.81 0.55
C TRP A 559 -19.17 -18.95 0.44
N ASN A 560 -20.09 -19.08 1.39
CA ASN A 560 -21.32 -18.30 1.43
C ASN A 560 -21.89 -18.30 2.85
N ILE A 561 -22.60 -17.24 3.20
CA ILE A 561 -23.44 -17.20 4.40
C ILE A 561 -24.89 -17.55 4.05
N HIS A 562 -25.76 -17.59 5.06
CA HIS A 562 -27.20 -17.62 4.81
C HIS A 562 -27.66 -16.36 4.07
N LYS A 563 -28.59 -16.54 3.11
CA LYS A 563 -29.18 -15.44 2.35
C LYS A 563 -29.73 -14.36 3.29
N THR A 564 -29.11 -13.20 3.25
CA THR A 564 -29.40 -12.07 4.14
C THR A 564 -29.79 -10.85 3.31
N SER A 565 -30.79 -10.09 3.75
CA SER A 565 -31.19 -8.85 3.05
C SER A 565 -30.10 -7.80 3.19
N GLY A 566 -29.69 -7.18 2.09
CA GLY A 566 -28.64 -6.17 2.07
C GLY A 566 -28.02 -6.03 0.68
N THR A 567 -27.46 -4.86 0.38
CA THR A 567 -26.81 -4.62 -0.91
C THR A 567 -25.49 -5.39 -0.96
N ASN A 568 -25.33 -6.26 -1.96
CA ASN A 568 -24.11 -7.03 -2.17
C ASN A 568 -23.10 -6.30 -3.08
N ILE A 569 -21.90 -6.86 -3.25
CA ILE A 569 -20.77 -6.28 -3.99
C ILE A 569 -21.04 -6.05 -5.50
N VAL A 570 -22.11 -6.67 -6.04
CA VAL A 570 -22.60 -6.48 -7.41
C VAL A 570 -23.98 -5.81 -7.46
N GLU A 571 -24.30 -5.01 -6.44
CA GLU A 571 -25.52 -4.19 -6.33
C GLU A 571 -26.84 -4.98 -6.30
N GLY A 572 -26.77 -6.28 -5.99
CA GLY A 572 -27.94 -7.13 -5.74
C GLY A 572 -28.54 -6.90 -4.35
N PRO A 573 -29.83 -7.24 -4.14
CA PRO A 573 -30.57 -6.94 -2.91
C PRO A 573 -30.33 -7.90 -1.73
N PHE A 574 -29.52 -8.95 -1.94
CA PHE A 574 -29.21 -9.95 -0.92
C PHE A 574 -27.72 -10.27 -0.89
N ILE A 575 -27.19 -10.42 0.32
CA ILE A 575 -25.85 -10.92 0.62
C ILE A 575 -25.93 -12.46 0.76
N GLY A 576 -24.96 -13.18 0.21
CA GLY A 576 -24.94 -14.64 0.18
C GLY A 576 -23.53 -15.17 -0.09
N GLY A 577 -23.25 -15.61 -1.32
CA GLY A 577 -21.92 -16.07 -1.76
C GLY A 577 -21.12 -15.00 -2.48
N ASN A 578 -20.32 -15.41 -3.46
CA ASN A 578 -19.37 -14.56 -4.19
C ASN A 578 -19.75 -14.39 -5.66
N TYR A 579 -19.23 -13.35 -6.31
CA TYR A 579 -19.35 -13.14 -7.74
C TYR A 579 -18.11 -13.67 -8.47
N TRP A 580 -18.30 -14.67 -9.33
CA TRP A 580 -17.24 -15.40 -10.03
C TRP A 580 -17.17 -15.03 -11.51
N ALA A 581 -16.35 -14.03 -11.85
CA ALA A 581 -16.17 -13.56 -13.22
C ALA A 581 -14.82 -13.99 -13.81
N ASN A 582 -14.73 -13.98 -15.14
CA ASN A 582 -13.48 -14.04 -15.88
C ASN A 582 -13.33 -12.77 -16.73
N PRO A 583 -12.10 -12.29 -16.98
CA PRO A 583 -11.88 -11.08 -17.78
C PRO A 583 -12.44 -11.15 -19.21
N ASP A 584 -12.56 -12.35 -19.78
CA ASP A 584 -13.11 -12.60 -21.12
C ASP A 584 -14.64 -12.73 -21.17
N GLY A 585 -15.32 -12.57 -20.02
CA GLY A 585 -16.77 -12.69 -19.91
C GLY A 585 -17.30 -14.11 -19.74
N THR A 586 -16.42 -15.12 -19.58
CA THR A 586 -16.81 -16.53 -19.47
C THR A 586 -16.96 -17.04 -18.03
N GLY A 587 -16.82 -16.17 -17.04
CA GLY A 587 -16.87 -16.55 -15.63
C GLY A 587 -18.21 -17.15 -15.23
N TRP A 588 -18.19 -18.00 -14.20
CA TRP A 588 -19.36 -18.76 -13.77
C TRP A 588 -20.60 -17.90 -13.54
N SER A 589 -20.44 -16.80 -12.80
CA SER A 589 -21.51 -15.84 -12.50
C SER A 589 -21.93 -14.98 -13.69
N GLN A 590 -21.15 -14.97 -14.78
CA GLN A 590 -21.47 -14.24 -16.02
C GLN A 590 -22.31 -15.10 -16.98
N VAL A 591 -22.13 -16.41 -16.98
CA VAL A 591 -22.80 -17.33 -17.92
C VAL A 591 -23.95 -18.12 -17.32
N THR A 592 -23.98 -18.30 -16.00
CA THR A 592 -25.02 -19.06 -15.29
C THR A 592 -26.25 -18.19 -15.06
N PRO A 593 -27.48 -18.56 -15.47
CA PRO A 593 -28.65 -17.70 -15.31
C PRO A 593 -29.04 -17.39 -13.85
N ASP A 594 -29.65 -16.22 -13.62
CA ASP A 594 -30.26 -15.80 -12.34
C ASP A 594 -31.52 -16.62 -11.98
N ARG A 595 -31.71 -16.95 -10.70
CA ARG A 595 -32.98 -17.52 -10.15
C ARG A 595 -34.10 -16.48 -10.04
N GLY A 596 -33.82 -15.22 -10.35
CA GLY A 596 -34.71 -14.07 -10.22
C GLY A 596 -34.57 -13.36 -8.86
N ASP A 597 -33.60 -13.76 -8.05
CA ASP A 597 -33.35 -13.24 -6.71
C ASP A 597 -31.92 -12.71 -6.52
N GLY A 598 -31.14 -12.57 -7.59
CA GLY A 598 -29.78 -12.03 -7.56
C GLY A 598 -28.68 -13.09 -7.37
N PHE A 599 -29.05 -14.38 -7.39
CA PHE A 599 -28.12 -15.51 -7.31
C PHE A 599 -28.19 -16.39 -8.56
N CYS A 600 -27.08 -17.04 -8.89
CA CYS A 600 -26.99 -18.03 -9.95
C CYS A 600 -27.92 -19.22 -9.68
N ASN A 601 -28.42 -19.84 -10.75
CA ASN A 601 -29.35 -20.96 -10.64
C ASN A 601 -28.71 -22.28 -10.21
N ALA A 602 -27.38 -22.38 -10.24
CA ALA A 602 -26.59 -23.51 -9.76
C ALA A 602 -25.49 -23.04 -8.79
N ALA A 603 -25.09 -23.94 -7.89
CA ALA A 603 -23.92 -23.73 -7.02
C ALA A 603 -22.62 -23.72 -7.85
N TYR A 604 -21.61 -23.01 -7.38
CA TYR A 604 -20.27 -23.04 -7.94
C TYR A 604 -19.42 -24.03 -7.13
N VAL A 605 -19.04 -25.13 -7.75
CA VAL A 605 -18.23 -26.18 -7.13
C VAL A 605 -16.76 -25.88 -7.42
N ILE A 606 -15.99 -25.58 -6.39
CA ILE A 606 -14.54 -25.35 -6.47
C ILE A 606 -13.83 -26.71 -6.38
N ASP A 607 -14.16 -27.51 -5.36
CA ASP A 607 -13.78 -28.92 -5.22
C ASP A 607 -14.81 -29.69 -4.35
N ASP A 608 -14.49 -30.94 -3.98
CA ASP A 608 -15.39 -31.83 -3.24
C ASP A 608 -15.83 -31.29 -1.85
N ASN A 609 -15.01 -30.43 -1.23
CA ASN A 609 -15.27 -29.85 0.10
C ASN A 609 -15.50 -28.33 0.07
N ASN A 610 -15.39 -27.70 -1.11
CA ASN A 610 -15.49 -26.26 -1.29
C ASN A 610 -16.55 -25.91 -2.34
N VAL A 611 -17.71 -25.46 -1.86
CA VAL A 611 -18.86 -25.14 -2.71
C VAL A 611 -19.48 -23.80 -2.28
N ASP A 612 -19.60 -22.87 -3.22
CA ASP A 612 -20.44 -21.68 -3.06
C ASP A 612 -21.88 -22.03 -3.47
N ASN A 613 -22.76 -22.11 -2.49
CA ASN A 613 -24.17 -22.48 -2.68
C ASN A 613 -25.06 -21.30 -3.09
N LEU A 614 -24.58 -20.06 -2.94
CA LEU A 614 -25.29 -18.85 -3.29
C LEU A 614 -24.41 -17.92 -4.16
N PRO A 615 -23.89 -18.38 -5.33
CA PRO A 615 -23.06 -17.53 -6.17
C PRO A 615 -23.87 -16.31 -6.63
N LEU A 616 -23.29 -15.12 -6.52
CA LEU A 616 -23.93 -13.88 -6.94
C LEU A 616 -24.09 -13.84 -8.45
N HIS A 617 -25.13 -13.15 -8.92
CA HIS A 617 -25.36 -12.87 -10.34
C HIS A 617 -25.55 -11.37 -10.54
N LEU A 618 -24.93 -10.79 -11.58
CA LEU A 618 -25.21 -9.41 -11.99
C LEU A 618 -26.65 -9.36 -12.45
N ARG A 619 -27.53 -8.73 -11.67
CA ARG A 619 -28.93 -8.64 -12.07
C ARG A 619 -28.98 -7.88 -13.39
N THR A 620 -29.39 -8.53 -14.47
CA THR A 620 -29.76 -7.85 -15.72
C THR A 620 -31.14 -7.20 -15.53
N LYS A 621 -31.28 -6.34 -14.52
CA LYS A 621 -32.49 -5.53 -14.37
C LYS A 621 -32.43 -4.48 -15.50
N PRO A 622 -33.41 -4.38 -16.40
CA PRO A 622 -33.51 -3.18 -17.23
C PRO A 622 -33.59 -1.95 -16.29
N PRO A 623 -32.96 -0.81 -16.65
CA PRO A 623 -32.56 0.24 -15.71
C PRO A 623 -33.72 0.92 -14.95
N PHE A 624 -34.97 0.65 -15.33
CA PHE A 624 -36.18 1.14 -14.68
C PHE A 624 -37.38 0.31 -15.17
N TYR A 625 -38.43 0.26 -14.34
CA TYR A 625 -39.66 -0.49 -14.62
C TYR A 625 -40.88 0.35 -14.26
N ALA A 626 -41.94 0.25 -15.06
CA ALA A 626 -43.19 1.02 -14.90
C ALA A 626 -44.27 0.15 -14.25
N ASP A 627 -44.93 0.63 -13.21
CA ASP A 627 -46.16 0.03 -12.68
C ASP A 627 -47.00 1.08 -11.93
N PHE A 628 -48.27 0.79 -11.68
CA PHE A 628 -49.19 1.69 -10.98
C PHE A 628 -50.37 0.95 -10.36
N ALA A 629 -50.94 1.48 -9.29
CA ALA A 629 -52.20 1.02 -8.70
C ALA A 629 -53.32 2.06 -8.93
N ALA A 630 -54.58 1.63 -8.78
CA ALA A 630 -55.74 2.52 -8.82
C ALA A 630 -56.77 2.15 -7.74
N ASN A 631 -57.45 3.16 -7.19
CA ASN A 631 -58.53 2.97 -6.23
C ASN A 631 -59.58 4.10 -6.33
N PRO A 632 -60.89 3.80 -6.45
CA PRO A 632 -61.50 2.49 -6.71
C PRO A 632 -61.30 2.02 -8.16
N VAL A 633 -61.30 0.70 -8.39
CA VAL A 633 -61.25 0.11 -9.75
C VAL A 633 -62.63 -0.12 -10.37
N SER A 634 -63.72 0.06 -9.62
CA SER A 634 -65.08 0.01 -10.17
C SER A 634 -66.09 0.88 -9.41
N GLY A 635 -67.18 1.27 -10.07
CA GLY A 635 -68.28 2.02 -9.46
C GLY A 635 -69.20 2.71 -10.47
N ASN A 636 -70.19 3.45 -9.99
CA ASN A 636 -71.15 4.19 -10.84
C ASN A 636 -70.56 5.52 -11.34
N PRO A 637 -70.95 6.01 -12.54
CA PRO A 637 -70.54 7.31 -13.05
C PRO A 637 -71.26 8.45 -12.29
N PRO A 638 -70.59 9.59 -12.04
CA PRO A 638 -69.17 9.85 -12.28
C PRO A 638 -68.28 9.11 -11.26
N LEU A 639 -67.34 8.29 -11.75
CA LEU A 639 -66.39 7.55 -10.93
C LEU A 639 -65.05 8.28 -10.91
N THR A 640 -64.69 8.90 -9.79
CA THR A 640 -63.35 9.46 -9.57
C THR A 640 -62.42 8.37 -9.05
N VAL A 641 -61.32 8.14 -9.77
CA VAL A 641 -60.29 7.14 -9.48
C VAL A 641 -58.98 7.85 -9.18
N GLN A 642 -58.36 7.50 -8.05
CA GLN A 642 -57.01 7.91 -7.71
C GLN A 642 -56.03 6.86 -8.23
N PHE A 643 -55.04 7.29 -9.01
CA PHE A 643 -53.91 6.46 -9.42
C PHE A 643 -52.71 6.74 -8.52
N THR A 644 -51.94 5.70 -8.23
CA THR A 644 -50.73 5.77 -7.42
C THR A 644 -49.58 5.12 -8.18
N ASP A 645 -48.48 5.85 -8.36
CA ASP A 645 -47.27 5.32 -9.00
C ASP A 645 -46.67 4.18 -8.17
N ALA A 646 -46.27 3.11 -8.85
CA ALA A 646 -45.54 1.99 -8.28
C ALA A 646 -44.28 1.65 -9.12
N SER A 647 -43.84 2.61 -9.93
CA SER A 647 -42.67 2.50 -10.78
C SER A 647 -41.37 2.60 -9.96
N ASP A 648 -40.29 2.03 -10.50
CA ASP A 648 -38.96 2.00 -9.88
C ASP A 648 -37.94 2.65 -10.84
N GLY A 649 -37.11 3.56 -10.32
CA GLY A 649 -36.11 4.33 -11.09
C GLY A 649 -36.14 5.85 -10.85
N ASN A 650 -35.16 6.58 -11.38
CA ASN A 650 -35.10 8.05 -11.31
C ASN A 650 -35.94 8.68 -12.45
N ILE A 651 -37.27 8.67 -12.25
CA ILE A 651 -38.24 8.99 -13.29
C ILE A 651 -38.28 10.51 -13.53
N MET A 652 -38.02 10.91 -14.77
CA MET A 652 -38.08 12.32 -15.17
C MET A 652 -39.49 12.76 -15.60
N ARG A 653 -40.26 11.85 -16.19
CA ARG A 653 -41.58 12.17 -16.75
C ARG A 653 -42.54 10.98 -16.66
N TYR A 654 -43.81 11.31 -16.51
CA TYR A 654 -44.94 10.40 -16.48
C TYR A 654 -45.92 10.73 -17.61
N LEU A 655 -46.60 9.72 -18.14
CA LEU A 655 -47.77 9.87 -19.00
C LEU A 655 -48.75 8.74 -18.71
N TYR A 656 -49.80 9.05 -17.97
CA TYR A 656 -50.98 8.23 -17.86
C TYR A 656 -51.91 8.44 -19.05
N ARG A 657 -52.43 7.36 -19.61
CA ARG A 657 -53.57 7.37 -20.55
C ARG A 657 -54.71 6.57 -19.93
N PHE A 658 -55.83 7.21 -19.68
CA PHE A 658 -56.92 6.64 -18.88
C PHE A 658 -57.88 5.74 -19.68
N GLY A 659 -57.70 5.62 -20.99
CA GLY A 659 -58.53 4.78 -21.86
C GLY A 659 -59.82 5.45 -22.36
N ASP A 660 -60.12 6.68 -21.93
CA ASP A 660 -61.32 7.45 -22.33
C ASP A 660 -61.00 8.69 -23.18
N GLY A 661 -59.76 8.79 -23.66
CA GLY A 661 -59.24 9.91 -24.44
C GLY A 661 -58.51 10.97 -23.61
N PHE A 662 -58.57 10.91 -22.28
CA PHE A 662 -57.82 11.81 -21.39
C PHE A 662 -56.47 11.22 -20.95
N SER A 663 -55.57 12.11 -20.52
CA SER A 663 -54.21 11.78 -20.06
C SER A 663 -53.74 12.70 -18.94
N SER A 664 -52.73 12.28 -18.19
CA SER A 664 -52.07 13.11 -17.16
C SER A 664 -50.55 12.89 -17.16
N MET A 665 -49.80 13.93 -16.77
CA MET A 665 -48.34 13.87 -16.55
C MET A 665 -47.96 13.89 -15.06
N SER A 666 -48.94 13.88 -14.17
CA SER A 666 -48.71 13.75 -12.72
C SER A 666 -48.30 12.31 -12.37
N PRO A 667 -47.41 12.09 -11.38
CA PRO A 667 -47.10 10.75 -10.87
C PRO A 667 -48.32 10.06 -10.25
N ASP A 668 -49.14 10.80 -9.49
CA ASP A 668 -50.33 10.27 -8.81
C ASP A 668 -51.61 11.03 -9.21
N PRO A 669 -52.12 10.86 -10.45
CA PRO A 669 -53.27 11.63 -10.92
C PRO A 669 -54.61 11.12 -10.36
N ALA A 670 -55.53 12.05 -10.10
CA ALA A 670 -56.96 11.75 -9.97
C ALA A 670 -57.66 11.93 -11.33
N HIS A 671 -58.47 10.96 -11.77
CA HIS A 671 -59.25 11.05 -13.00
C HIS A 671 -60.71 10.68 -12.79
N THR A 672 -61.65 11.34 -13.48
CA THR A 672 -63.09 11.10 -13.31
C THR A 672 -63.74 10.58 -14.58
N TYR A 673 -64.16 9.32 -14.55
CA TYR A 673 -64.88 8.67 -15.64
C TYR A 673 -66.37 8.96 -15.56
N ARG A 674 -66.92 9.61 -16.58
CA ARG A 674 -68.32 10.09 -16.59
C ARG A 674 -69.29 9.17 -17.34
N ARG A 675 -68.79 8.19 -18.07
CA ARG A 675 -69.59 7.28 -18.90
C ARG A 675 -69.39 5.84 -18.44
N PRO A 676 -70.45 5.01 -18.46
CA PRO A 676 -70.29 3.57 -18.27
C PRO A 676 -69.35 2.97 -19.33
N GLY A 677 -68.52 2.01 -18.91
CA GLY A 677 -67.54 1.35 -19.78
C GLY A 677 -66.42 0.66 -19.00
N ASN A 678 -65.65 -0.16 -19.71
CA ASN A 678 -64.38 -0.70 -19.20
C ASN A 678 -63.24 0.08 -19.85
N TYR A 679 -62.30 0.54 -19.04
CA TYR A 679 -61.21 1.41 -19.47
C TYR A 679 -59.86 0.74 -19.24
N THR A 680 -59.10 0.58 -20.32
CA THR A 680 -57.69 0.15 -20.29
C THR A 680 -56.82 1.37 -19.95
N VAL A 681 -56.01 1.24 -18.91
CA VAL A 681 -55.12 2.31 -18.46
C VAL A 681 -53.68 1.96 -18.80
N SER A 682 -52.90 2.91 -19.30
CA SER A 682 -51.46 2.75 -19.47
C SER A 682 -50.67 3.86 -18.80
N LEU A 683 -49.48 3.52 -18.31
CA LEU A 683 -48.47 4.43 -17.80
C LEU A 683 -47.21 4.28 -18.64
N THR A 684 -46.73 5.38 -19.22
CA THR A 684 -45.38 5.48 -19.77
C THR A 684 -44.53 6.38 -18.89
N ILE A 685 -43.34 5.91 -18.52
CA ILE A 685 -42.33 6.68 -17.79
C ILE A 685 -41.07 6.87 -18.64
N TRP A 686 -40.35 7.97 -18.41
CA TRP A 686 -39.07 8.25 -19.05
C TRP A 686 -37.98 8.56 -18.03
N GLN A 687 -36.77 8.13 -18.34
CA GLN A 687 -35.56 8.35 -17.54
C GLN A 687 -34.38 8.74 -18.46
N MET A 688 -33.45 9.56 -17.95
CA MET A 688 -32.16 9.80 -18.59
C MET A 688 -31.18 8.68 -18.23
N ASP A 689 -30.53 8.10 -19.23
CA ASP A 689 -29.33 7.28 -19.08
C ASP A 689 -28.18 7.96 -19.84
N GLY A 690 -27.32 8.66 -19.09
CA GLY A 690 -26.32 9.56 -19.66
C GLY A 690 -26.95 10.66 -20.53
N ARG A 691 -26.77 10.58 -21.85
CA ARG A 691 -27.36 11.50 -22.84
C ARG A 691 -28.57 10.91 -23.60
N THR A 692 -28.98 9.70 -23.26
CA THR A 692 -30.05 8.97 -23.95
C THR A 692 -31.32 8.99 -23.10
N LEU A 693 -32.46 9.33 -23.71
CA LEU A 693 -33.76 9.25 -23.05
C LEU A 693 -34.38 7.88 -23.32
N LEU A 694 -34.60 7.10 -22.26
CA LEU A 694 -35.24 5.79 -22.34
C LEU A 694 -36.70 5.88 -21.88
N SER A 695 -37.57 4.98 -22.37
CA SER A 695 -38.98 4.92 -21.96
C SER A 695 -39.46 3.49 -21.71
N LYS A 696 -40.36 3.31 -20.73
CA LYS A 696 -41.03 2.04 -20.44
C LYS A 696 -42.52 2.27 -20.28
N THR A 697 -43.33 1.34 -20.81
CA THR A 697 -44.80 1.41 -20.73
C THR A 697 -45.37 0.14 -20.09
N THR A 698 -46.30 0.33 -19.17
CA THR A 698 -47.15 -0.73 -18.60
C THR A 698 -48.61 -0.46 -18.93
N VAL A 699 -49.35 -1.53 -19.27
CA VAL A 699 -50.75 -1.48 -19.67
C VAL A 699 -51.56 -2.42 -18.80
N LYS A 700 -52.65 -1.94 -18.19
CA LYS A 700 -53.64 -2.73 -17.46
C LYS A 700 -54.95 -2.70 -18.23
N GLU A 701 -55.26 -3.83 -18.88
CA GLU A 701 -56.46 -3.98 -19.72
C GLU A 701 -57.74 -4.02 -18.90
N ASN A 702 -58.77 -3.28 -19.32
CA ASN A 702 -60.08 -3.19 -18.65
C ASN A 702 -59.96 -2.88 -17.14
N TYR A 703 -58.95 -2.11 -16.75
CA TYR A 703 -58.57 -1.93 -15.35
C TYR A 703 -59.61 -1.16 -14.52
N ILE A 704 -60.28 -0.19 -15.13
CA ILE A 704 -61.38 0.56 -14.47
C ILE A 704 -62.72 0.20 -15.08
N ARG A 705 -63.67 -0.23 -14.24
CA ARG A 705 -65.03 -0.59 -14.64
C ARG A 705 -66.06 0.41 -14.12
N VAL A 706 -66.64 1.20 -15.03
CA VAL A 706 -67.72 2.13 -14.71
C VAL A 706 -69.07 1.48 -15.04
N GLU A 707 -69.88 1.27 -14.02
CA GLU A 707 -71.15 0.56 -14.12
C GLU A 707 -72.22 1.40 -14.84
N GLY A 708 -73.10 0.73 -15.60
CA GLY A 708 -74.28 1.39 -16.18
C GLY A 708 -75.36 1.57 -15.14
N ALA A 709 -75.81 2.81 -14.90
CA ALA A 709 -76.98 3.05 -14.06
C ALA A 709 -78.21 2.30 -14.62
N PRO A 710 -79.03 1.62 -13.80
CA PRO A 710 -80.32 1.09 -14.24
C PRO A 710 -81.21 2.25 -14.72
N GLY A 711 -81.63 2.24 -15.99
CA GLY A 711 -82.51 3.27 -16.53
C GLY A 711 -83.95 3.16 -15.97
N PRO A 712 -84.75 4.24 -15.98
CA PRO A 712 -86.15 4.18 -15.58
C PRO A 712 -86.98 3.39 -16.61
N ASP A 713 -87.75 2.41 -16.12
CA ASP A 713 -88.80 1.70 -16.86
C ASP A 713 -89.92 2.69 -17.21
N VAL A 714 -90.13 2.98 -18.51
CA VAL A 714 -91.43 3.50 -18.95
C VAL A 714 -92.46 2.37 -18.75
N ARG A 715 -93.61 2.68 -18.14
CA ARG A 715 -94.74 1.74 -17.98
C ARG A 715 -96.00 2.37 -18.56
N THR A 716 -96.57 1.75 -19.59
CA THR A 716 -97.67 2.33 -20.38
C THR A 716 -99.04 1.82 -19.95
N ASN A 717 -100.00 2.74 -19.77
CA ASN A 717 -101.36 2.39 -19.39
C ASN A 717 -102.36 3.48 -19.82
N PHE A 718 -103.64 3.12 -19.98
CA PHE A 718 -104.71 4.06 -20.28
C PHE A 718 -106.08 3.58 -19.78
N SER A 719 -107.02 4.51 -19.63
CA SER A 719 -108.44 4.26 -19.36
C SER A 719 -109.34 4.94 -20.39
N ALA A 720 -110.63 4.58 -20.44
CA ALA A 720 -111.60 5.23 -21.32
C ALA A 720 -113.01 5.23 -20.70
N THR A 721 -113.85 6.19 -21.10
CA THR A 721 -115.24 6.31 -20.65
C THR A 721 -116.13 7.03 -21.68
N PRO A 722 -117.36 6.56 -21.94
CA PRO A 722 -117.92 5.26 -21.55
C PRO A 722 -117.29 4.10 -22.34
N LEU A 723 -117.34 2.87 -21.80
CA LEU A 723 -116.84 1.67 -22.50
C LEU A 723 -117.89 1.02 -23.41
N SER A 724 -119.17 1.40 -23.31
CA SER A 724 -120.22 0.93 -24.21
C SER A 724 -121.38 1.91 -24.40
N GLY A 725 -122.15 1.76 -25.48
CA GLY A 725 -123.32 2.58 -25.80
C GLY A 725 -123.74 2.47 -27.27
N THR A 726 -124.79 3.20 -27.70
CA THR A 726 -125.31 3.13 -29.08
C THR A 726 -124.50 3.99 -30.05
N ALA A 727 -124.34 3.53 -31.30
CA ALA A 727 -123.71 4.35 -32.34
C ALA A 727 -124.53 5.63 -32.65
N PRO A 728 -123.90 6.82 -32.81
CA PRO A 728 -122.48 7.11 -32.62
C PRO A 728 -122.09 7.29 -31.13
N LEU A 729 -121.09 6.55 -30.66
CA LEU A 729 -120.58 6.62 -29.29
C LEU A 729 -119.31 7.47 -29.21
N GLN A 730 -119.36 8.61 -28.53
CA GLN A 730 -118.18 9.40 -28.21
C GLN A 730 -117.53 8.88 -26.91
N VAL A 731 -116.24 8.52 -26.99
CA VAL A 731 -115.45 7.96 -25.89
C VAL A 731 -114.27 8.88 -25.60
N ALA A 732 -114.08 9.26 -24.34
CA ALA A 732 -112.91 9.98 -23.87
C ALA A 732 -111.86 8.99 -23.34
N PHE A 733 -110.61 9.11 -23.80
CA PHE A 733 -109.48 8.33 -23.35
C PHE A 733 -108.59 9.15 -22.42
N THR A 734 -108.02 8.50 -21.41
CA THR A 734 -107.06 9.11 -20.47
C THR A 734 -105.78 8.30 -20.43
N GLY A 735 -104.67 8.95 -20.76
CA GLY A 735 -103.34 8.34 -20.74
C GLY A 735 -102.71 8.39 -19.34
N THR A 736 -102.44 7.24 -18.74
CA THR A 736 -101.93 7.10 -17.36
C THR A 736 -100.53 6.45 -17.28
N SER A 737 -99.78 6.50 -18.38
CA SER A 737 -98.41 5.99 -18.48
C SER A 737 -97.43 6.73 -17.55
N THR A 738 -96.48 6.01 -16.98
CA THR A 738 -95.41 6.53 -16.10
C THR A 738 -94.07 6.54 -16.83
N GLY A 739 -93.07 7.26 -16.31
CA GLY A 739 -91.74 7.38 -16.95
C GLY A 739 -91.59 8.57 -17.92
N SER A 740 -92.33 9.66 -17.68
CA SER A 740 -92.27 10.93 -18.43
C SER A 740 -92.36 10.78 -19.96
N PRO A 741 -93.44 10.17 -20.49
CA PRO A 741 -93.60 9.97 -21.92
C PRO A 741 -93.68 11.31 -22.66
N ILE A 742 -92.88 11.44 -23.72
CA ILE A 742 -92.78 12.62 -24.59
C ILE A 742 -93.66 12.51 -25.85
N LEU A 743 -94.14 11.30 -26.18
CA LEU A 743 -95.00 11.06 -27.34
C LEU A 743 -96.04 9.98 -27.02
N TRP A 744 -97.26 10.17 -27.52
CA TRP A 744 -98.39 9.24 -27.36
C TRP A 744 -98.93 8.87 -28.75
N LYS A 745 -99.39 7.64 -28.92
CA LYS A 745 -100.09 7.20 -30.13
C LYS A 745 -101.17 6.19 -29.78
N TYR A 746 -102.43 6.60 -29.91
CA TYR A 746 -103.60 5.75 -29.84
C TYR A 746 -103.98 5.21 -31.22
N SER A 747 -104.36 3.94 -31.29
CA SER A 747 -105.14 3.34 -32.37
C SER A 747 -106.46 2.87 -31.79
N PHE A 748 -107.58 3.35 -32.34
CA PHE A 748 -108.90 3.13 -31.75
C PHE A 748 -109.58 1.83 -32.21
N GLY A 749 -108.97 1.09 -33.15
CA GLY A 749 -109.48 -0.19 -33.65
C GLY A 749 -110.47 -0.08 -34.81
N ASP A 750 -110.84 1.13 -35.24
CA ASP A 750 -111.75 1.41 -36.36
C ASP A 750 -111.04 2.05 -37.59
N GLY A 751 -109.71 2.06 -37.57
CA GLY A 751 -108.86 2.67 -38.59
C GLY A 751 -108.38 4.09 -38.25
N PHE A 752 -108.93 4.73 -37.22
CA PHE A 752 -108.48 6.06 -36.77
C PHE A 752 -107.43 5.99 -35.66
N MET A 753 -106.61 7.04 -35.58
CA MET A 753 -105.51 7.18 -34.61
C MET A 753 -105.50 8.59 -34.00
N SER A 754 -104.84 8.75 -32.85
CA SER A 754 -104.55 10.05 -32.25
C SER A 754 -103.16 10.09 -31.63
N THR A 755 -102.53 11.25 -31.59
CA THR A 755 -101.25 11.49 -30.91
C THR A 755 -101.38 12.30 -29.62
N GLN A 756 -102.61 12.67 -29.23
CA GLN A 756 -102.86 13.35 -27.97
C GLN A 756 -102.78 12.36 -26.80
N GLN A 757 -102.37 12.83 -25.62
CA GLN A 757 -102.38 12.01 -24.40
C GLN A 757 -103.80 11.66 -23.95
N ASN A 758 -104.76 12.58 -24.07
CA ASN A 758 -106.15 12.41 -23.63
C ASN A 758 -107.15 12.70 -24.77
N PRO A 759 -107.21 11.86 -25.82
CA PRO A 759 -108.08 12.12 -26.96
C PRO A 759 -109.55 11.76 -26.69
N THR A 760 -110.46 12.42 -27.40
CA THR A 760 -111.85 11.96 -27.56
C THR A 760 -112.05 11.38 -28.96
N HIS A 761 -112.68 10.21 -29.07
CA HIS A 761 -112.96 9.57 -30.36
C HIS A 761 -114.42 9.14 -30.47
N THR A 762 -115.01 9.28 -31.66
CA THR A 762 -116.42 8.95 -31.90
C THR A 762 -116.54 7.73 -32.81
N TYR A 763 -116.97 6.61 -32.25
CA TYR A 763 -117.24 5.38 -32.97
C TYR A 763 -118.63 5.45 -33.63
N ARG A 764 -118.67 5.50 -34.97
CA ARG A 764 -119.89 5.77 -35.74
C ARG A 764 -120.67 4.52 -36.16
N ARG A 765 -120.11 3.32 -35.99
CA ARG A 765 -120.73 2.05 -36.39
C ARG A 765 -120.79 1.11 -35.18
N PRO A 766 -121.81 0.24 -35.07
CA PRO A 766 -121.80 -0.83 -34.09
C PRO A 766 -120.61 -1.78 -34.31
N GLY A 767 -120.03 -2.28 -33.22
CA GLY A 767 -118.85 -3.16 -33.24
C GLY A 767 -118.09 -3.20 -31.92
N ASN A 768 -117.18 -4.16 -31.80
CA ASN A 768 -116.21 -4.24 -30.70
C ASN A 768 -114.85 -3.74 -31.20
N TYR A 769 -114.25 -2.79 -30.47
CA TYR A 769 -113.04 -2.11 -30.89
C TYR A 769 -111.88 -2.36 -29.92
N THR A 770 -110.77 -2.87 -30.47
CA THR A 770 -109.50 -3.03 -29.75
C THR A 770 -108.73 -1.72 -29.75
N VAL A 771 -108.36 -1.22 -28.57
CA VAL A 771 -107.63 0.05 -28.43
C VAL A 771 -106.19 -0.23 -28.04
N LYS A 772 -105.26 0.43 -28.75
CA LYS A 772 -103.82 0.31 -28.54
C LYS A 772 -103.22 1.67 -28.22
N LEU A 773 -102.38 1.74 -27.19
CA LEU A 773 -101.57 2.91 -26.87
C LEU A 773 -100.09 2.56 -26.94
N THR A 774 -99.33 3.31 -27.72
CA THR A 774 -97.86 3.33 -27.69
C THR A 774 -97.37 4.66 -27.12
N VAL A 775 -96.39 4.61 -26.21
CA VAL A 775 -95.72 5.81 -25.67
C VAL A 775 -94.22 5.73 -25.89
N TRP A 776 -93.57 6.90 -25.91
CA TRP A 776 -92.12 7.03 -26.02
C TRP A 776 -91.57 7.96 -24.94
N THR A 777 -90.38 7.67 -24.44
CA THR A 777 -89.61 8.53 -23.52
C THR A 777 -88.14 8.63 -23.97
N ILE A 778 -87.40 9.62 -23.47
CA ILE A 778 -85.94 9.70 -23.66
C ILE A 778 -85.26 9.13 -22.42
N ARG A 779 -84.42 8.12 -22.62
CA ARG A 779 -83.57 7.56 -21.56
C ARG A 779 -82.47 8.57 -21.18
N PRO A 780 -81.89 8.45 -19.97
CA PRO A 780 -80.75 9.29 -19.56
C PRO A 780 -79.53 9.21 -20.49
N ASP A 781 -79.40 8.14 -21.30
CA ASP A 781 -78.36 7.98 -22.32
C ASP A 781 -78.67 8.70 -23.65
N GLY A 782 -79.76 9.47 -23.71
CA GLY A 782 -80.20 10.23 -24.88
C GLY A 782 -80.91 9.38 -25.94
N LYS A 783 -81.13 8.08 -25.72
CA LYS A 783 -81.83 7.19 -26.67
C LYS A 783 -83.33 7.12 -26.41
N LEU A 784 -84.11 6.91 -27.47
CA LEU A 784 -85.55 6.74 -27.42
C LEU A 784 -85.91 5.36 -26.83
N ALA A 785 -86.82 5.32 -25.85
CA ALA A 785 -87.46 4.09 -25.37
C ALA A 785 -88.95 4.10 -25.74
N THR A 786 -89.53 2.92 -25.98
CA THR A 786 -90.93 2.77 -26.36
C THR A 786 -91.59 1.61 -25.64
N GLU A 787 -92.88 1.72 -25.35
CA GLU A 787 -93.70 0.65 -24.81
C GLU A 787 -95.13 0.75 -25.33
N THR A 788 -95.81 -0.38 -25.43
CA THR A 788 -97.15 -0.48 -26.00
C THR A 788 -98.06 -1.35 -25.14
N VAL A 789 -99.27 -0.87 -24.88
CA VAL A 789 -100.36 -1.64 -24.27
C VAL A 789 -101.53 -1.73 -25.24
N GLU A 790 -102.14 -2.90 -25.32
CA GLU A 790 -103.28 -3.19 -26.18
C GLU A 790 -104.40 -3.82 -25.34
N ARG A 791 -105.63 -3.31 -25.49
CA ARG A 791 -106.82 -3.84 -24.81
C ARG A 791 -107.82 -4.29 -25.88
N GLY A 792 -107.98 -5.61 -26.00
CA GLY A 792 -108.91 -6.23 -26.94
C GLY A 792 -110.37 -5.99 -26.58
N ASN A 793 -111.23 -5.70 -27.58
CA ASN A 793 -112.66 -5.43 -27.39
C ASN A 793 -112.96 -4.41 -26.28
N TYR A 794 -112.11 -3.38 -26.16
CA TYR A 794 -112.15 -2.45 -25.04
C TYR A 794 -113.36 -1.51 -25.07
N ILE A 795 -113.86 -1.19 -26.26
CA ILE A 795 -115.09 -0.41 -26.46
C ILE A 795 -116.12 -1.25 -27.24
N THR A 796 -117.36 -1.29 -26.75
CA THR A 796 -118.49 -2.01 -27.39
C THR A 796 -119.57 -1.02 -27.80
N VAL A 797 -119.78 -0.87 -29.11
CA VAL A 797 -120.83 -0.01 -29.67
C VAL A 797 -121.97 -0.88 -30.18
N THR A 798 -123.18 -0.66 -29.69
CA THR A 798 -124.40 -1.41 -30.04
C THR A 798 -125.26 -0.72 -31.07
#